data_AF-D9Y007-F1
#
_entry.id   AF-D9Y007-F1
#
_cell.length_a   1.000
_cell.length_b   1.000
_cell.length_c   1.000
_cell.angle_alpha   90.00
_cell.angle_beta   90.00
_cell.angle_gamma   90.00
#
_symmetry.space_group_name_H-M   'P 1'
#
loop_
_entity.id
_entity.type
_entity.pdbx_description
1 polymer ?
#
loop_
_entity_poly.entity_id
_entity_poly.type
_entity_poly.pdbx_seq_one_letter_code
_entity_poly.pdbx_strand_id
1 'polypeptide(L)'
;MANPEDNNNDNWKKAVDLLTGYVLPERKTLFDDLKGNDGIPLIHVRLDKHGGPEYSSGFLSSSGWKTHNTDYTIPFYRPSDDSQDVSAGKYLYRYRAYITFLASGQSWPPSGDDVIPDYTKTSERLKDKGGWNKEGEKLDWNTNALVRYVYGSRDALSQITMWPYSTHGFKNRGYPVDDADYVDLRTFTDAAKAFDRVVKFFEDSAVTVGKWDTENIGEGSDSWDGTSAAIFKELIHKLARNYEGYADQLNGRGGDDKSAVTVDGVTVTSEPARALADAQGVLLAQAQKLHDAWEAWKAESNPQRWLYDMLQNARLTLFDTQYDKTDIDTVSSGSGAYTSWHNYVVSTDGFQNEIVIEGKSYGKPSEMTTWKAIADEAVRRWEQSVQDWLSTAGAEAIVAIHNAFKTAEKAFDTSITDKDDRPLSEISAEAEAEAEKKKAEAEAAAAKAQAEKEKAEAKAEAEKEKAEAKAEREKEKAEAKAEQEAAKEEAAKEKAEAKAEADREKAEAEAEQAAAKEEAEKEKAEAKAEQEKEKAEAKQAAAEQQAFVVAQNQKAQDEAKKERERAAAQAEADRAEAKAEQEAAKEEAAKEKAEAKAEQDAEKAEAKREQEAAKAEAEKEKAEAKAEQDAEKAEAKREQEAAKAEAEKEKAEAKAEQEAAQADAKREQAAAKAEADAEKEAARQEQADAQSRAETEREEARREALQEKQQARLDAQNAKAD
;
A
#
# COMPACT_ATOMS: atom_id res chain seq x y z
N MET A 1 -22.20 1.09 6.05
CA MET A 1 -22.17 2.42 5.41
C MET A 1 -21.56 3.38 6.39
N ALA A 2 -20.28 3.73 6.20
CA ALA A 2 -19.58 4.66 7.07
C ALA A 2 -20.04 6.10 6.78
N ASN A 3 -20.18 6.89 7.84
CA ASN A 3 -20.60 8.29 7.78
C ASN A 3 -19.54 9.11 6.99
N PRO A 4 -19.90 9.81 5.89
CA PRO A 4 -18.95 10.50 5.02
C PRO A 4 -18.19 11.67 5.66
N GLU A 5 -18.58 12.11 6.86
CA GLU A 5 -17.92 13.23 7.55
C GLU A 5 -16.84 12.84 8.56
N ASP A 6 -16.62 11.54 8.86
CA ASP A 6 -15.86 11.14 10.08
C ASP A 6 -14.68 10.18 9.87
N ASN A 7 -14.02 10.17 8.71
CA ASN A 7 -12.70 9.51 8.59
C ASN A 7 -11.71 10.25 7.65
N ASN A 8 -10.84 11.06 8.25
CA ASN A 8 -9.44 11.22 7.80
C ASN A 8 -9.16 11.91 6.43
N ASN A 9 -10.05 12.77 5.92
CA ASN A 9 -9.94 13.86 4.92
C ASN A 9 -9.16 13.75 3.58
N ASP A 10 -8.15 12.89 3.41
CA ASP A 10 -7.60 12.45 2.11
C ASP A 10 -6.52 11.40 2.38
N ASN A 11 -6.93 10.14 2.54
CA ASN A 11 -5.98 9.05 2.82
C ASN A 11 -5.05 8.76 1.64
N TRP A 12 -5.47 9.06 0.41
CA TRP A 12 -4.61 8.95 -0.76
C TRP A 12 -3.43 9.90 -0.64
N LYS A 13 -3.71 11.19 -0.40
CA LYS A 13 -2.66 12.20 -0.16
C LYS A 13 -1.70 11.78 0.95
N LYS A 14 -2.24 11.41 2.12
CA LYS A 14 -1.41 11.02 3.26
C LYS A 14 -0.48 9.84 2.94
N ALA A 15 -1.01 8.82 2.26
CA ALA A 15 -0.23 7.64 1.92
C ALA A 15 0.89 7.96 0.90
N VAL A 16 0.57 8.75 -0.13
CA VAL A 16 1.55 9.16 -1.15
C VAL A 16 2.62 10.06 -0.54
N ASP A 17 2.23 11.09 0.22
CA ASP A 17 3.17 11.99 0.90
C ASP A 17 4.14 11.20 1.78
N LEU A 18 3.63 10.26 2.59
CA LEU A 18 4.41 9.43 3.51
C LEU A 18 5.41 8.51 2.77
N LEU A 19 4.97 7.85 1.70
CA LEU A 19 5.79 6.85 0.99
C LEU A 19 6.81 7.46 0.05
N THR A 20 6.55 8.68 -0.44
CA THR A 20 7.33 9.26 -1.54
C THR A 20 8.03 10.56 -1.16
N GLY A 21 7.59 11.26 -0.11
CA GLY A 21 8.02 12.64 0.17
C GLY A 21 7.46 13.67 -0.80
N TYR A 22 6.70 13.25 -1.83
CA TYR A 22 6.15 14.14 -2.83
C TYR A 22 4.83 14.73 -2.34
N VAL A 23 4.90 15.95 -1.78
CA VAL A 23 3.75 16.63 -1.20
C VAL A 23 2.66 16.90 -2.26
N LEU A 24 1.47 16.34 -2.09
CA LEU A 24 0.33 16.61 -2.97
C LEU A 24 -0.47 17.85 -2.51
N PRO A 25 -1.17 18.56 -3.41
CA PRO A 25 -2.14 19.59 -3.03
C PRO A 25 -3.33 19.01 -2.27
N GLU A 26 -4.02 19.83 -1.48
CA GLU A 26 -5.24 19.44 -0.79
C GLU A 26 -6.38 19.20 -1.79
N ARG A 27 -7.02 18.02 -1.74
CA ARG A 27 -8.08 17.64 -2.69
C ARG A 27 -9.22 18.66 -2.79
N LYS A 28 -9.64 19.22 -1.65
CA LYS A 28 -10.69 20.25 -1.58
C LYS A 28 -10.36 21.57 -2.28
N THR A 29 -9.09 21.80 -2.65
CA THR A 29 -8.61 23.04 -3.28
C THR A 29 -8.32 22.89 -4.77
N LEU A 30 -8.42 21.68 -5.33
CA LEU A 30 -7.98 21.38 -6.69
C LEU A 30 -8.72 22.17 -7.77
N PHE A 31 -9.95 22.58 -7.49
CA PHE A 31 -10.81 23.33 -8.42
C PHE A 31 -10.91 24.82 -8.08
N ASP A 32 -10.18 25.33 -7.08
CA ASP A 32 -10.33 26.72 -6.64
C ASP A 32 -9.94 27.73 -7.72
N ASP A 33 -8.87 27.43 -8.46
CA ASP A 33 -8.37 28.22 -9.58
C ASP A 33 -8.82 27.68 -10.95
N LEU A 34 -9.77 26.74 -10.98
CA LEU A 34 -10.32 26.13 -12.20
C LEU A 34 -11.81 26.43 -12.33
N LYS A 35 -12.15 27.72 -12.25
CA LYS A 35 -13.53 28.25 -12.30
C LYS A 35 -13.68 29.25 -13.44
N GLY A 36 -14.81 29.20 -14.13
CA GLY A 36 -15.19 30.16 -15.17
C GLY A 36 -15.98 31.33 -14.62
N ASN A 37 -16.84 31.90 -15.47
CA ASN A 37 -17.74 32.97 -15.03
C ASN A 37 -18.69 32.47 -13.92
N ASP A 38 -19.12 33.40 -13.08
CA ASP A 38 -20.06 33.14 -11.98
C ASP A 38 -19.61 32.04 -10.99
N GLY A 39 -18.30 31.74 -10.94
CA GLY A 39 -17.73 30.71 -10.06
C GLY A 39 -18.13 29.28 -10.43
N ILE A 40 -18.43 29.04 -11.71
CA ILE A 40 -18.77 27.72 -12.23
C ILE A 40 -17.47 26.90 -12.40
N PRO A 41 -17.30 25.74 -11.75
CA PRO A 41 -16.08 24.95 -11.91
C PRO A 41 -15.98 24.37 -13.33
N LEU A 42 -14.76 24.14 -13.82
CA LEU A 42 -14.42 23.46 -15.07
C LEU A 42 -14.87 24.15 -16.38
N ILE A 43 -15.88 25.03 -16.35
CA ILE A 43 -16.47 25.63 -17.55
C ILE A 43 -16.71 27.13 -17.43
N HIS A 44 -16.73 27.77 -18.59
CA HIS A 44 -17.34 29.07 -18.83
C HIS A 44 -18.61 28.90 -19.67
N VAL A 45 -19.68 29.64 -19.36
CA VAL A 45 -21.00 29.54 -19.99
C VAL A 45 -21.50 30.89 -20.46
N ARG A 46 -21.91 30.97 -21.72
CA ARG A 46 -22.63 32.12 -22.30
C ARG A 46 -24.00 31.70 -22.79
N LEU A 47 -25.04 32.44 -22.39
CA LEU A 47 -26.42 32.21 -22.80
C LEU A 47 -26.86 33.31 -23.77
N ASP A 48 -27.18 32.94 -25.01
CA ASP A 48 -27.62 33.91 -26.03
C ASP A 48 -29.03 33.60 -26.53
N LYS A 49 -29.82 34.66 -26.71
CA LYS A 49 -31.10 34.61 -27.43
C LYS A 49 -30.81 34.48 -28.92
N HIS A 50 -31.28 33.39 -29.53
CA HIS A 50 -31.03 33.08 -30.94
C HIS A 50 -32.19 33.50 -31.87
N GLY A 51 -33.31 33.95 -31.31
CA GLY A 51 -34.40 34.51 -32.11
C GLY A 51 -35.73 34.58 -31.37
N GLY A 52 -36.73 35.08 -32.09
CA GLY A 52 -38.13 35.06 -31.68
C GLY A 52 -38.74 33.65 -31.71
N PRO A 53 -40.06 33.55 -31.49
CA PRO A 53 -40.77 32.27 -31.53
C PRO A 53 -40.91 31.72 -32.95
N GLU A 54 -40.56 32.50 -33.98
CA GLU A 54 -40.65 32.09 -35.38
C GLU A 54 -39.84 30.81 -35.64
N TYR A 55 -40.47 29.79 -36.21
CA TYR A 55 -39.83 28.53 -36.56
C TYR A 55 -38.62 28.75 -37.48
N SER A 56 -37.55 28.01 -37.22
CA SER A 56 -36.37 27.94 -38.10
C SER A 56 -35.95 26.50 -38.17
N SER A 57 -35.87 25.99 -39.40
CA SER A 57 -35.28 24.68 -39.68
C SER A 57 -33.83 24.63 -39.21
N GLY A 58 -33.40 23.46 -38.72
CA GLY A 58 -31.99 23.22 -38.37
C GLY A 58 -31.51 23.83 -37.05
N PHE A 59 -32.41 24.32 -36.19
CA PHE A 59 -32.00 24.89 -34.90
C PHE A 59 -31.13 23.95 -34.05
N LEU A 60 -31.41 22.63 -34.10
CA LEU A 60 -30.69 21.58 -33.38
C LEU A 60 -29.46 21.01 -34.08
N SER A 61 -29.35 21.16 -35.41
CA SER A 61 -28.36 20.42 -36.24
C SER A 61 -26.91 20.83 -35.96
N SER A 62 -26.70 21.82 -35.11
CA SER A 62 -25.41 22.42 -34.78
C SER A 62 -25.14 22.40 -33.26
N SER A 63 -25.67 21.40 -32.54
CA SER A 63 -25.49 21.21 -31.10
C SER A 63 -24.44 20.13 -30.76
N GLY A 64 -23.91 20.14 -29.53
CA GLY A 64 -22.93 19.16 -29.05
C GLY A 64 -21.48 19.65 -29.18
N TRP A 65 -20.54 18.69 -29.17
CA TRP A 65 -19.10 18.93 -29.09
C TRP A 65 -18.54 19.69 -30.29
N LYS A 66 -17.68 20.68 -30.01
CA LYS A 66 -16.92 21.50 -30.97
C LYS A 66 -17.78 22.12 -32.08
N THR A 67 -18.96 22.59 -31.71
CA THR A 67 -19.85 23.35 -32.58
C THR A 67 -19.67 24.85 -32.35
N HIS A 68 -19.93 25.68 -33.35
CA HIS A 68 -19.99 27.14 -33.23
C HIS A 68 -18.79 27.83 -32.55
N ASN A 69 -17.56 27.33 -32.78
CA ASN A 69 -16.34 27.91 -32.21
C ASN A 69 -16.38 27.97 -30.65
N THR A 70 -16.94 26.94 -30.03
CA THR A 70 -16.95 26.68 -28.59
C THR A 70 -16.76 25.18 -28.36
N ASP A 71 -16.51 24.75 -27.11
CA ASP A 71 -16.30 23.33 -26.82
C ASP A 71 -17.60 22.53 -26.84
N TYR A 72 -18.71 23.10 -26.37
CA TYR A 72 -20.01 22.43 -26.36
C TYR A 72 -21.17 23.43 -26.52
N THR A 73 -22.17 23.10 -27.35
CA THR A 73 -23.37 23.94 -27.53
C THR A 73 -24.64 23.19 -27.18
N ILE A 74 -25.51 23.79 -26.36
CA ILE A 74 -26.83 23.24 -26.02
C ILE A 74 -27.93 24.24 -26.44
N PRO A 75 -28.74 23.93 -27.47
CA PRO A 75 -29.94 24.68 -27.79
C PRO A 75 -31.06 24.36 -26.80
N PHE A 76 -31.84 25.37 -26.44
CA PHE A 76 -33.02 25.19 -25.59
C PHE A 76 -34.09 26.23 -25.91
N TYR A 77 -35.31 25.94 -25.48
CA TYR A 77 -36.46 26.83 -25.54
C TYR A 77 -36.78 27.37 -24.16
N ARG A 78 -37.33 28.58 -24.12
CA ARG A 78 -38.00 29.09 -22.92
C ARG A 78 -39.20 29.96 -23.29
N PRO A 79 -40.19 30.12 -22.40
CA PRO A 79 -41.26 31.09 -22.55
C PRO A 79 -40.70 32.51 -22.72
N SER A 80 -41.55 33.45 -23.15
CA SER A 80 -41.17 34.87 -23.19
C SER A 80 -40.56 35.32 -21.86
N ASP A 81 -39.67 36.31 -21.95
CA ASP A 81 -38.79 36.71 -20.85
C ASP A 81 -39.57 37.12 -19.57
N ASP A 82 -40.87 37.44 -19.68
CA ASP A 82 -41.75 37.88 -18.58
C ASP A 82 -42.72 36.81 -18.02
N SER A 83 -43.19 35.83 -18.80
CA SER A 83 -44.36 35.04 -18.39
C SER A 83 -44.03 33.76 -17.62
N GLN A 84 -42.85 33.16 -17.82
CA GLN A 84 -42.42 31.85 -17.25
C GLN A 84 -43.42 30.68 -17.44
N ASP A 85 -44.55 30.94 -18.10
CA ASP A 85 -45.67 30.03 -18.30
C ASP A 85 -45.37 29.09 -19.46
N VAL A 86 -45.38 27.80 -19.14
CA VAL A 86 -45.07 26.70 -20.06
C VAL A 86 -46.31 25.89 -20.45
N SER A 87 -47.52 26.35 -20.10
CA SER A 87 -48.76 25.66 -20.50
C SER A 87 -48.86 25.49 -22.01
N ALA A 88 -49.61 24.49 -22.47
CA ALA A 88 -49.72 24.20 -23.90
C ALA A 88 -50.24 25.41 -24.71
N GLY A 89 -49.66 25.63 -25.88
CA GLY A 89 -49.98 26.73 -26.79
C GLY A 89 -49.21 28.03 -26.52
N LYS A 90 -48.21 28.04 -25.64
CA LYS A 90 -47.41 29.25 -25.34
C LYS A 90 -46.24 29.36 -26.30
N TYR A 91 -46.00 30.58 -26.80
CA TYR A 91 -44.87 30.85 -27.70
C TYR A 91 -43.52 30.71 -26.99
N LEU A 92 -42.63 29.96 -27.63
CA LEU A 92 -41.32 29.62 -27.10
C LEU A 92 -40.21 30.33 -27.86
N TYR A 93 -39.32 30.98 -27.13
CA TYR A 93 -38.16 31.66 -27.67
C TYR A 93 -36.94 30.74 -27.63
N ARG A 94 -36.10 30.87 -28.65
CA ARG A 94 -34.90 30.04 -28.81
C ARG A 94 -33.69 30.67 -28.15
N TYR A 95 -32.96 29.84 -27.42
CA TYR A 95 -31.72 30.19 -26.76
C TYR A 95 -30.66 29.14 -27.02
N ARG A 96 -29.40 29.52 -26.85
CA ARG A 96 -28.25 28.61 -26.89
C ARG A 96 -27.33 28.89 -25.73
N ALA A 97 -26.91 27.82 -25.07
CA ALA A 97 -25.77 27.83 -24.16
C ALA A 97 -24.50 27.48 -24.97
N TYR A 98 -23.54 28.39 -24.99
CA TYR A 98 -22.19 28.16 -25.47
C TYR A 98 -21.31 27.88 -24.26
N ILE A 99 -20.73 26.69 -24.22
CA ILE A 99 -19.95 26.19 -23.09
C ILE A 99 -18.52 25.97 -23.55
N THR A 100 -17.59 26.45 -22.73
CA THR A 100 -16.16 26.37 -22.94
C THR A 100 -15.54 25.65 -21.76
N PHE A 101 -14.67 24.67 -22.04
CA PHE A 101 -14.01 23.83 -21.05
C PHE A 101 -12.65 24.45 -20.70
N LEU A 102 -12.38 24.64 -19.41
CA LEU A 102 -11.17 25.31 -18.96
C LEU A 102 -9.94 24.40 -19.04
N ALA A 103 -10.07 23.09 -18.82
CA ALA A 103 -8.94 22.15 -18.90
C ALA A 103 -8.93 21.29 -20.17
N SER A 104 -9.65 21.68 -21.23
CA SER A 104 -9.67 20.94 -22.50
C SER A 104 -8.80 21.59 -23.57
N GLY A 105 -8.02 20.78 -24.27
CA GLY A 105 -7.23 21.19 -25.44
C GLY A 105 -7.46 20.33 -26.67
N GLN A 106 -8.40 19.38 -26.61
CA GLN A 106 -8.50 18.31 -27.60
C GLN A 106 -9.66 18.54 -28.57
N SER A 107 -9.56 17.93 -29.76
CA SER A 107 -10.59 18.04 -30.81
C SER A 107 -11.72 17.03 -30.66
N TRP A 108 -11.51 15.95 -29.89
CA TRP A 108 -12.52 14.93 -29.59
C TRP A 108 -13.10 15.13 -28.17
N PRO A 109 -14.28 14.54 -27.88
CA PRO A 109 -14.88 14.60 -26.54
C PRO A 109 -13.93 14.09 -25.45
N PRO A 110 -13.88 14.73 -24.26
CA PRO A 110 -12.97 14.30 -23.19
C PRO A 110 -13.25 12.88 -22.74
N SER A 111 -12.19 12.08 -22.64
CA SER A 111 -12.18 10.76 -22.04
C SER A 111 -11.52 10.81 -20.65
N GLY A 112 -11.76 9.80 -19.82
CA GLY A 112 -11.17 9.78 -18.48
C GLY A 112 -9.65 9.55 -18.48
N ASP A 113 -9.15 8.82 -19.47
CA ASP A 113 -7.72 8.53 -19.66
C ASP A 113 -6.95 9.69 -20.33
N ASP A 114 -7.65 10.73 -20.79
CA ASP A 114 -7.01 11.86 -21.44
C ASP A 114 -6.11 12.62 -20.46
N VAL A 115 -4.88 12.91 -20.90
CA VAL A 115 -3.92 13.67 -20.10
C VAL A 115 -4.40 15.12 -19.92
N ILE A 116 -4.59 15.53 -18.67
CA ILE A 116 -4.87 16.93 -18.33
C ILE A 116 -3.59 17.75 -18.52
N PRO A 117 -3.63 18.82 -19.34
CA PRO A 117 -2.46 19.64 -19.58
C PRO A 117 -2.10 20.49 -18.35
N ASP A 118 -0.79 20.65 -18.10
CA ASP A 118 -0.23 21.44 -16.99
C ASP A 118 0.06 22.88 -17.42
N TYR A 119 -0.80 23.83 -17.03
CA TYR A 119 -0.59 25.23 -17.34
C TYR A 119 -1.41 26.19 -16.47
N THR A 120 -0.99 27.44 -16.50
CA THR A 120 -1.82 28.60 -16.18
C THR A 120 -2.18 29.30 -17.49
N LYS A 121 -3.45 29.65 -17.68
CA LYS A 121 -3.94 30.27 -18.91
C LYS A 121 -4.87 31.45 -18.61
N THR A 122 -4.72 32.49 -19.41
CA THR A 122 -5.67 33.60 -19.52
C THR A 122 -6.41 33.46 -20.84
N SER A 123 -7.72 33.65 -20.86
CA SER A 123 -8.50 33.59 -22.09
C SER A 123 -8.00 34.65 -23.09
N GLU A 124 -7.73 34.21 -24.32
CA GLU A 124 -7.47 35.13 -25.41
C GLU A 124 -8.79 35.71 -25.92
N ARG A 125 -8.80 37.02 -26.20
CA ARG A 125 -9.96 37.72 -26.75
C ARG A 125 -10.11 37.31 -28.23
N LEU A 126 -11.08 36.45 -28.55
CA LEU A 126 -11.37 36.09 -29.94
C LEU A 126 -12.58 36.87 -30.47
N LYS A 127 -12.35 37.57 -31.58
CA LYS A 127 -13.40 38.09 -32.47
C LYS A 127 -14.15 36.90 -33.09
N ASP A 128 -15.42 37.11 -33.41
CA ASP A 128 -16.32 36.19 -34.14
C ASP A 128 -17.17 35.24 -33.29
N LYS A 129 -17.95 35.81 -32.34
CA LYS A 129 -19.13 35.17 -31.70
C LYS A 129 -18.91 33.79 -31.04
N GLY A 130 -17.67 33.30 -30.93
CA GLY A 130 -17.29 32.08 -30.19
C GLY A 130 -17.36 32.28 -28.67
N GLY A 131 -17.51 31.18 -27.93
CA GLY A 131 -17.87 31.07 -26.49
C GLY A 131 -16.83 31.55 -25.47
N TRP A 132 -15.87 32.35 -25.93
CA TRP A 132 -14.96 33.22 -25.17
C TRP A 132 -15.56 33.88 -23.93
N ASN A 133 -16.04 35.09 -24.18
CA ASN A 133 -16.27 36.17 -23.23
C ASN A 133 -17.03 37.28 -23.99
N LYS A 134 -17.62 38.26 -23.29
CA LYS A 134 -17.95 39.55 -23.93
C LYS A 134 -16.67 40.23 -24.40
N GLU A 135 -16.77 41.12 -25.39
CA GLU A 135 -15.59 41.77 -25.96
C GLU A 135 -14.80 42.56 -24.88
N GLY A 136 -13.73 41.99 -24.33
CA GLY A 136 -12.83 42.65 -23.35
C GLY A 136 -12.78 41.98 -21.98
N GLU A 137 -13.63 40.99 -21.74
CA GLU A 137 -13.58 40.15 -20.55
C GLU A 137 -12.43 39.14 -20.67
N LYS A 138 -11.70 38.95 -19.58
CA LYS A 138 -10.57 38.03 -19.44
C LYS A 138 -10.90 37.05 -18.31
N LEU A 139 -10.55 35.80 -18.51
CA LEU A 139 -10.71 34.74 -17.52
C LEU A 139 -9.36 34.07 -17.31
N ASP A 140 -8.93 33.96 -16.06
CA ASP A 140 -7.71 33.25 -15.69
C ASP A 140 -8.07 31.92 -15.05
N TRP A 141 -7.31 30.87 -15.38
CA TRP A 141 -7.46 29.57 -14.73
C TRP A 141 -6.14 28.80 -14.69
N ASN A 142 -6.05 27.85 -13.77
CA ASN A 142 -4.85 27.08 -13.48
C ASN A 142 -5.16 25.60 -13.27
N THR A 143 -4.47 24.71 -13.98
CA THR A 143 -4.64 23.25 -13.86
C THR A 143 -3.56 22.60 -12.99
N ASN A 144 -2.52 23.33 -12.57
CA ASN A 144 -1.32 22.75 -11.98
C ASN A 144 -1.61 21.97 -10.69
N ALA A 145 -2.51 22.45 -9.82
CA ALA A 145 -2.86 21.75 -8.58
C ALA A 145 -3.52 20.39 -8.87
N LEU A 146 -4.50 20.37 -9.78
CA LEU A 146 -5.18 19.15 -10.23
C LEU A 146 -4.20 18.17 -10.88
N VAL A 147 -3.37 18.64 -11.81
CA VAL A 147 -2.37 17.81 -12.51
C VAL A 147 -1.35 17.24 -11.52
N ARG A 148 -0.87 18.04 -10.58
CA ARG A 148 0.06 17.61 -9.52
C ARG A 148 -0.54 16.51 -8.66
N TYR A 149 -1.82 16.66 -8.27
CA TYR A 149 -2.53 15.66 -7.50
C TYR A 149 -2.72 14.35 -8.28
N VAL A 150 -3.23 14.44 -9.52
CA VAL A 150 -3.58 13.27 -10.34
C VAL A 150 -2.34 12.55 -10.82
N TYR A 151 -1.41 13.22 -11.51
CA TYR A 151 -0.29 12.54 -12.18
C TYR A 151 1.01 12.59 -11.37
N GLY A 152 1.20 13.62 -10.55
CA GLY A 152 2.38 13.68 -9.68
C GLY A 152 2.40 12.54 -8.66
N SER A 153 1.23 12.14 -8.15
CA SER A 153 1.10 10.98 -7.27
C SER A 153 1.50 9.67 -7.95
N ARG A 154 0.96 9.39 -9.14
CA ARG A 154 1.35 8.23 -9.96
C ARG A 154 2.86 8.20 -10.21
N ASP A 155 3.42 9.30 -10.69
CA ASP A 155 4.83 9.35 -11.10
C ASP A 155 5.77 9.21 -9.89
N ALA A 156 5.41 9.78 -8.73
CA ALA A 156 6.17 9.61 -7.50
C ALA A 156 6.11 8.17 -6.97
N LEU A 157 4.94 7.53 -7.04
CA LEU A 157 4.78 6.12 -6.67
C LEU A 157 5.57 5.20 -7.62
N SER A 158 5.53 5.47 -8.92
CA SER A 158 6.35 4.74 -9.91
C SER A 158 7.84 4.91 -9.63
N GLN A 159 8.28 6.11 -9.25
CA GLN A 159 9.67 6.37 -8.90
C GLN A 159 10.14 5.58 -7.67
N ILE A 160 9.34 5.50 -6.60
CA ILE A 160 9.75 4.77 -5.38
C ILE A 160 9.68 3.24 -5.56
N THR A 161 8.88 2.72 -6.49
CA THR A 161 8.83 1.28 -6.78
C THR A 161 9.89 0.82 -7.78
N MET A 162 10.52 1.75 -8.51
CA MET A 162 11.63 1.46 -9.40
C MET A 162 12.97 1.55 -8.69
N TRP A 163 13.90 0.63 -8.99
CA TRP A 163 15.28 0.72 -8.51
C TRP A 163 15.88 2.10 -8.86
N PRO A 164 16.47 2.85 -7.91
CA PRO A 164 17.00 2.41 -6.61
C PRO A 164 16.05 2.57 -5.41
N TYR A 165 14.73 2.56 -5.60
CA TYR A 165 13.72 2.70 -4.54
C TYR A 165 13.84 3.99 -3.74
N SER A 166 14.12 5.08 -4.45
CA SER A 166 14.28 6.40 -3.85
C SER A 166 13.67 7.49 -4.71
N THR A 167 13.10 8.50 -4.04
CA THR A 167 12.63 9.76 -4.62
C THR A 167 13.67 10.88 -4.52
N HIS A 168 14.90 10.58 -4.10
CA HIS A 168 15.96 11.59 -4.07
C HIS A 168 16.21 12.17 -5.47
N GLY A 169 16.17 13.51 -5.58
CA GLY A 169 16.29 14.21 -6.86
C GLY A 169 15.08 14.07 -7.79
N PHE A 170 13.99 13.43 -7.35
CA PHE A 170 12.76 13.31 -8.13
C PHE A 170 12.08 14.68 -8.28
N LYS A 171 11.58 14.94 -9.49
CA LYS A 171 10.83 16.14 -9.82
C LYS A 171 9.78 15.83 -10.86
N ASN A 172 8.55 16.25 -10.61
CA ASN A 172 7.46 16.17 -11.58
C ASN A 172 7.00 17.59 -11.93
N ARG A 173 7.02 17.94 -13.22
CA ARG A 173 6.39 19.19 -13.73
C ARG A 173 6.75 20.48 -12.97
N GLY A 174 8.00 20.62 -12.56
CA GLY A 174 8.43 21.81 -11.82
C GLY A 174 8.44 21.65 -10.30
N TYR A 175 7.76 20.63 -9.75
CA TYR A 175 7.63 20.37 -8.32
C TYR A 175 8.62 19.26 -7.89
N PRO A 176 9.68 19.59 -7.12
CA PRO A 176 10.62 18.61 -6.61
C PRO A 176 10.10 17.92 -5.35
N VAL A 177 10.70 16.78 -5.02
CA VAL A 177 10.78 16.29 -3.64
C VAL A 177 11.95 16.99 -2.98
N ASP A 178 11.72 17.64 -1.85
CA ASP A 178 12.76 18.38 -1.14
C ASP A 178 13.76 17.39 -0.50
N ASP A 179 15.04 17.80 -0.40
CA ASP A 179 16.11 16.97 0.19
C ASP A 179 15.84 16.59 1.66
N ALA A 180 14.96 17.32 2.35
CA ALA A 180 14.54 17.00 3.71
C ALA A 180 13.44 15.92 3.77
N ASP A 181 12.70 15.71 2.69
CA ASP A 181 11.48 14.91 2.66
C ASP A 181 11.59 13.66 1.79
N TYR A 182 12.67 13.49 1.02
CA TYR A 182 12.83 12.33 0.16
C TYR A 182 12.86 11.02 0.95
N VAL A 183 12.36 9.97 0.29
CA VAL A 183 12.36 8.62 0.83
C VAL A 183 13.42 7.82 0.07
N ASP A 184 14.24 7.05 0.79
CA ASP A 184 15.16 6.06 0.22
C ASP A 184 15.00 4.77 1.00
N LEU A 185 14.34 3.80 0.38
CA LEU A 185 14.02 2.54 1.06
C LEU A 185 15.26 1.68 1.31
N ARG A 186 16.38 1.93 0.62
CA ARG A 186 17.63 1.20 0.82
C ARG A 186 18.27 1.48 2.17
N THR A 187 17.87 2.55 2.87
CA THR A 187 18.36 2.82 4.22
C THR A 187 17.97 1.72 5.20
N PHE A 188 16.86 1.02 4.97
CA PHE A 188 16.48 -0.18 5.74
C PHE A 188 17.49 -1.30 5.52
N THR A 189 17.83 -1.59 4.26
CA THR A 189 18.87 -2.56 3.90
C THR A 189 20.23 -2.20 4.51
N ASP A 190 20.63 -0.93 4.46
CA ASP A 190 21.93 -0.50 5.02
C ASP A 190 21.96 -0.55 6.55
N ALA A 191 20.85 -0.23 7.21
CA ALA A 191 20.69 -0.42 8.64
C ALA A 191 20.69 -1.91 9.01
N ALA A 192 19.99 -2.77 8.26
CA ALA A 192 19.96 -4.21 8.44
C ALA A 192 21.36 -4.83 8.38
N LYS A 193 22.17 -4.47 7.37
CA LYS A 193 23.59 -4.86 7.28
C LYS A 193 24.40 -4.43 8.51
N ALA A 194 24.08 -3.28 9.10
CA ALA A 194 24.80 -2.81 10.28
C ALA A 194 24.54 -3.71 11.49
N PHE A 195 23.30 -4.17 11.69
CA PHE A 195 22.97 -5.13 12.75
C PHE A 195 23.65 -6.49 12.55
N ASP A 196 23.66 -7.02 11.32
CA ASP A 196 24.38 -8.28 11.05
C ASP A 196 25.88 -8.15 11.27
N ARG A 197 26.48 -6.98 10.99
CA ARG A 197 27.89 -6.71 11.34
C ARG A 197 28.13 -6.72 12.85
N VAL A 198 27.19 -6.21 13.65
CA VAL A 198 27.27 -6.24 15.12
C VAL A 198 27.17 -7.66 15.64
N VAL A 199 26.22 -8.46 15.12
CA VAL A 199 26.13 -9.89 15.47
C VAL A 199 27.42 -10.62 15.12
N LYS A 200 27.91 -10.44 13.89
CA LYS A 200 29.17 -11.06 13.47
C LYS A 200 30.34 -10.66 14.36
N PHE A 201 30.41 -9.40 14.79
CA PHE A 201 31.42 -8.96 15.75
C PHE A 201 31.32 -9.72 17.07
N PHE A 202 30.11 -9.93 17.60
CA PHE A 202 29.92 -10.71 18.83
C PHE A 202 30.27 -12.19 18.65
N GLU A 203 29.90 -12.81 17.53
CA GLU A 203 30.27 -14.19 17.20
C GLU A 203 31.78 -14.37 17.08
N ASP A 204 32.45 -13.53 16.27
CA ASP A 204 33.90 -13.59 16.06
C ASP A 204 34.66 -13.31 17.38
N SER A 205 34.12 -12.40 18.22
CA SER A 205 34.66 -12.11 19.55
C SER A 205 34.45 -13.26 20.53
N ALA A 206 33.27 -13.90 20.53
CA ALA A 206 32.98 -15.06 21.36
C ALA A 206 33.94 -16.22 21.05
N VAL A 207 34.24 -16.48 19.77
CA VAL A 207 35.24 -17.47 19.36
C VAL A 207 36.63 -17.09 19.86
N THR A 208 37.01 -15.82 19.72
CA THR A 208 38.35 -15.35 20.11
C THR A 208 38.56 -15.41 21.62
N VAL A 209 37.61 -14.87 22.40
CA VAL A 209 37.66 -14.86 23.86
C VAL A 209 37.44 -16.27 24.40
N GLY A 210 36.62 -17.10 23.77
CA GLY A 210 36.46 -18.52 24.10
C GLY A 210 37.77 -19.30 24.00
N LYS A 211 38.62 -19.03 23.00
CA LYS A 211 39.98 -19.61 22.95
C LYS A 211 40.89 -19.08 24.06
N TRP A 212 40.71 -17.84 24.50
CA TRP A 212 41.45 -17.35 25.67
C TRP A 212 41.00 -18.08 26.94
N ASP A 213 39.71 -18.33 27.08
CA ASP A 213 39.09 -19.05 28.18
C ASP A 213 39.52 -20.52 28.25
N THR A 214 39.54 -21.23 27.12
CA THR A 214 39.79 -22.68 27.14
C THR A 214 41.24 -23.08 26.88
N GLU A 215 41.99 -22.33 26.06
CA GLU A 215 43.31 -22.75 25.57
C GLU A 215 44.46 -21.89 26.09
N ASN A 216 44.34 -20.56 26.05
CA ASN A 216 45.50 -19.68 26.24
C ASN A 216 45.71 -19.18 27.68
N ILE A 217 44.63 -18.89 28.40
CA ILE A 217 44.67 -18.19 29.70
C ILE A 217 43.89 -18.97 30.76
N GLY A 218 42.67 -19.43 30.45
CA GLY A 218 41.79 -20.08 31.42
C GLY A 218 42.19 -21.51 31.79
N GLU A 219 41.26 -22.46 31.68
CA GLU A 219 41.43 -23.80 32.27
C GLU A 219 42.60 -24.60 31.68
N GLY A 220 43.00 -24.34 30.43
CA GLY A 220 44.05 -25.07 29.73
C GLY A 220 45.50 -24.59 29.94
N SER A 221 45.72 -23.51 30.70
CA SER A 221 47.06 -22.91 30.86
C SER A 221 47.66 -23.09 32.26
N ASP A 222 48.65 -23.98 32.37
CA ASP A 222 49.54 -24.15 33.53
C ASP A 222 50.42 -22.91 33.81
N SER A 223 50.60 -22.03 32.82
CA SER A 223 51.43 -20.83 32.95
C SER A 223 50.75 -19.68 33.70
N TRP A 224 49.47 -19.85 34.06
CA TRP A 224 48.62 -18.84 34.70
C TRP A 224 48.06 -19.36 36.04
N ASP A 225 48.94 -19.64 37.00
CA ASP A 225 48.56 -20.09 38.35
C ASP A 225 48.72 -18.98 39.40
N GLY A 226 47.78 -18.93 40.36
CA GLY A 226 47.76 -17.97 41.48
C GLY A 226 46.43 -17.22 41.63
N THR A 227 46.16 -16.63 42.81
CA THR A 227 44.86 -16.01 43.13
C THR A 227 44.47 -14.88 42.18
N SER A 228 45.40 -13.99 41.83
CA SER A 228 45.14 -12.92 40.85
C SER A 228 44.93 -13.44 39.42
N ALA A 229 45.59 -14.55 39.07
CA ALA A 229 45.38 -15.22 37.78
C ALA A 229 43.99 -15.86 37.73
N ALA A 230 43.52 -16.49 38.81
CA ALA A 230 42.18 -17.08 38.91
C ALA A 230 41.07 -16.04 38.70
N ILE A 231 41.17 -14.86 39.33
CA ILE A 231 40.21 -13.77 39.12
C ILE A 231 40.20 -13.31 37.64
N PHE A 232 41.37 -13.22 37.02
CA PHE A 232 41.47 -12.87 35.60
C PHE A 232 40.88 -13.94 34.68
N LYS A 233 41.06 -15.24 34.99
CA LYS A 233 40.43 -16.35 34.25
C LYS A 233 38.91 -16.26 34.31
N GLU A 234 38.33 -16.04 35.49
CA GLU A 234 36.89 -15.86 35.65
C GLU A 234 36.36 -14.63 34.89
N LEU A 235 37.16 -13.55 34.81
CA LEU A 235 36.81 -12.39 33.97
C LEU A 235 36.75 -12.75 32.48
N ILE A 236 37.71 -13.52 31.99
CA ILE A 236 37.72 -13.99 30.60
C ILE A 236 36.54 -14.95 30.36
N HIS A 237 36.24 -15.84 31.30
CA HIS A 237 35.09 -16.75 31.25
C HIS A 237 33.75 -15.99 31.17
N LYS A 238 33.56 -15.01 32.06
CA LYS A 238 32.40 -14.10 32.04
C LYS A 238 32.30 -13.35 30.72
N LEU A 239 33.41 -12.81 30.22
CA LEU A 239 33.44 -12.10 28.95
C LEU A 239 33.05 -13.01 27.78
N ALA A 240 33.58 -14.24 27.71
CA ALA A 240 33.24 -15.22 26.68
C ALA A 240 31.74 -15.54 26.67
N ARG A 241 31.16 -15.81 27.85
CA ARG A 241 29.71 -16.08 28.00
C ARG A 241 28.85 -14.90 27.59
N ASN A 242 29.26 -13.67 27.93
CA ASN A 242 28.50 -12.48 27.57
C ASN A 242 28.51 -12.23 26.06
N TYR A 243 29.67 -12.37 25.40
CA TYR A 243 29.76 -12.25 23.94
C TYR A 243 28.90 -13.29 23.20
N GLU A 244 28.95 -14.56 23.62
CA GLU A 244 28.08 -15.61 23.10
C GLU A 244 26.59 -15.24 23.33
N GLY A 245 26.25 -14.81 24.54
CA GLY A 245 24.89 -14.42 24.90
C GLY A 245 24.35 -13.24 24.11
N TYR A 246 25.18 -12.25 23.75
CA TYR A 246 24.76 -11.11 22.93
C TYR A 246 24.46 -11.52 21.49
N ALA A 247 25.29 -12.40 20.90
CA ALA A 247 25.05 -12.95 19.57
C ALA A 247 23.75 -13.77 19.54
N ASP A 248 23.52 -14.63 20.53
CA ASP A 248 22.30 -15.43 20.66
C ASP A 248 21.05 -14.54 20.76
N GLN A 249 21.11 -13.47 21.58
CA GLN A 249 19.98 -12.55 21.77
C GLN A 249 19.61 -11.80 20.49
N LEU A 250 20.59 -11.38 19.69
CA LEU A 250 20.35 -10.62 18.45
C LEU A 250 20.00 -11.49 17.24
N ASN A 251 20.42 -12.77 17.23
CA ASN A 251 20.00 -13.73 16.21
C ASN A 251 18.55 -14.21 16.42
N GLY A 252 18.04 -14.14 17.65
CA GLY A 252 16.72 -14.62 18.05
C GLY A 252 16.72 -16.13 18.37
N ARG A 253 15.67 -16.63 19.05
CA ARG A 253 15.57 -18.04 19.44
C ARG A 253 15.43 -18.96 18.20
N GLY A 254 16.50 -19.68 17.86
CA GLY A 254 16.50 -20.75 16.85
C GLY A 254 17.36 -20.47 15.63
N GLY A 255 18.64 -20.12 15.85
CA GLY A 255 19.67 -19.80 14.86
C GLY A 255 20.05 -20.91 13.86
N ASP A 256 19.05 -21.52 13.22
CA ASP A 256 19.23 -22.27 11.98
C ASP A 256 19.13 -21.30 10.79
N ASP A 257 19.90 -21.56 9.73
CA ASP A 257 19.90 -20.89 8.41
C ASP A 257 18.51 -20.74 7.73
N LYS A 258 17.43 -21.23 8.36
CA LYS A 258 16.06 -21.27 7.83
C LYS A 258 15.29 -19.95 7.96
N SER A 259 15.89 -18.93 8.58
CA SER A 259 15.20 -17.68 8.88
C SER A 259 15.73 -16.45 8.12
N ALA A 260 16.76 -16.61 7.28
CA ALA A 260 17.36 -15.51 6.53
C ALA A 260 16.37 -14.86 5.53
N VAL A 261 16.39 -13.54 5.45
CA VAL A 261 15.57 -12.76 4.51
C VAL A 261 16.49 -12.10 3.49
N THR A 262 16.08 -12.02 2.23
CA THR A 262 16.83 -11.30 1.19
C THR A 262 16.10 -10.03 0.80
N VAL A 263 16.78 -8.88 0.92
CA VAL A 263 16.31 -7.56 0.53
C VAL A 263 17.37 -6.88 -0.32
N ASP A 264 17.00 -6.29 -1.46
CA ASP A 264 17.93 -5.61 -2.38
C ASP A 264 19.14 -6.47 -2.82
N GLY A 265 18.96 -7.79 -2.90
CA GLY A 265 20.03 -8.75 -3.21
C GLY A 265 21.00 -9.03 -2.06
N VAL A 266 20.68 -8.57 -0.85
CA VAL A 266 21.46 -8.76 0.38
C VAL A 266 20.70 -9.72 1.29
N THR A 267 21.35 -10.81 1.70
CA THR A 267 20.80 -11.74 2.68
C THR A 267 21.15 -11.27 4.08
N VAL A 268 20.13 -11.15 4.93
CA VAL A 268 20.25 -10.71 6.33
C VAL A 268 19.69 -11.77 7.28
N THR A 269 20.26 -11.86 8.47
CA THR A 269 20.02 -13.01 9.39
C THR A 269 19.59 -12.59 10.80
N SER A 270 20.14 -11.50 11.35
CA SER A 270 19.78 -11.04 12.70
C SER A 270 18.31 -10.63 12.79
N GLU A 271 17.68 -10.80 13.95
CA GLU A 271 16.26 -10.48 14.14
C GLU A 271 15.94 -9.00 13.81
N PRO A 272 16.71 -8.00 14.28
CA PRO A 272 16.50 -6.61 13.86
C PRO A 272 16.69 -6.39 12.36
N ALA A 273 17.68 -7.04 11.74
CA ALA A 273 17.91 -6.90 10.31
C ALA A 273 16.77 -7.48 9.47
N ARG A 274 16.23 -8.64 9.86
CA ARG A 274 15.07 -9.26 9.20
C ARG A 274 13.82 -8.41 9.35
N ALA A 275 13.58 -7.87 10.54
CA ALA A 275 12.46 -6.97 10.80
C ALA A 275 12.49 -5.71 9.92
N LEU A 276 13.68 -5.12 9.70
CA LEU A 276 13.85 -3.99 8.78
C LEU A 276 13.64 -4.40 7.32
N ALA A 277 14.16 -5.57 6.91
CA ALA A 277 13.98 -6.09 5.56
C ALA A 277 12.49 -6.33 5.24
N ASP A 278 11.75 -6.92 6.18
CA ASP A 278 10.31 -7.14 6.05
C ASP A 278 9.53 -5.82 5.98
N ALA A 279 9.89 -4.83 6.83
CA ALA A 279 9.28 -3.50 6.78
C ALA A 279 9.52 -2.80 5.43
N GLN A 280 10.74 -2.88 4.89
CA GLN A 280 11.07 -2.38 3.55
C GLN A 280 10.20 -3.06 2.47
N GLY A 281 10.06 -4.38 2.57
CA GLY A 281 9.21 -5.16 1.67
C GLY A 281 7.74 -4.72 1.69
N VAL A 282 7.19 -4.46 2.89
CA VAL A 282 5.83 -3.94 3.02
C VAL A 282 5.71 -2.54 2.41
N LEU A 283 6.65 -1.63 2.66
CA LEU A 283 6.65 -0.28 2.08
C LEU A 283 6.62 -0.32 0.55
N LEU A 284 7.48 -1.14 -0.07
CA LEU A 284 7.50 -1.33 -1.53
C LEU A 284 6.18 -1.92 -2.04
N ALA A 285 5.65 -2.95 -1.38
CA ALA A 285 4.40 -3.57 -1.77
C ALA A 285 3.22 -2.60 -1.69
N GLN A 286 3.15 -1.76 -0.65
CA GLN A 286 2.08 -0.75 -0.53
C GLN A 286 2.23 0.37 -1.55
N ALA A 287 3.46 0.84 -1.83
CA ALA A 287 3.68 1.81 -2.90
C ALA A 287 3.22 1.27 -4.27
N GLN A 288 3.50 -0.01 -4.56
CA GLN A 288 3.02 -0.66 -5.78
C GLN A 288 1.49 -0.77 -5.80
N LYS A 289 0.86 -1.18 -4.69
CA LYS A 289 -0.61 -1.23 -4.61
C LYS A 289 -1.27 0.12 -4.86
N LEU A 290 -0.71 1.20 -4.33
CA LEU A 290 -1.23 2.55 -4.60
C LEU A 290 -1.05 2.92 -6.08
N HIS A 291 0.09 2.61 -6.68
CA HIS A 291 0.31 2.81 -8.11
C HIS A 291 -0.72 2.03 -8.95
N ASP A 292 -0.96 0.77 -8.60
CA ASP A 292 -1.93 -0.08 -9.29
C ASP A 292 -3.37 0.42 -9.12
N ALA A 293 -3.72 0.94 -7.94
CA ALA A 293 -5.01 1.59 -7.69
C ALA A 293 -5.21 2.81 -8.60
N TRP A 294 -4.16 3.61 -8.81
CA TRP A 294 -4.19 4.71 -9.77
C TRP A 294 -4.37 4.20 -11.21
N GLU A 295 -3.64 3.16 -11.60
CA GLU A 295 -3.75 2.55 -12.94
C GLU A 295 -5.12 1.91 -13.20
N ALA A 296 -5.83 1.48 -12.16
CA ALA A 296 -7.21 1.03 -12.27
C ALA A 296 -8.20 2.21 -12.39
N TRP A 297 -7.94 3.31 -11.67
CA TRP A 297 -8.78 4.51 -11.63
C TRP A 297 -8.61 5.45 -12.84
N LYS A 298 -7.56 5.29 -13.66
CA LYS A 298 -7.21 6.23 -14.73
C LYS A 298 -8.37 6.60 -15.67
N ALA A 299 -9.27 5.66 -15.97
CA ALA A 299 -10.42 5.89 -16.84
C ALA A 299 -11.50 6.80 -16.24
N GLU A 300 -11.35 7.18 -14.97
CA GLU A 300 -12.19 8.14 -14.24
C GLU A 300 -11.40 9.39 -13.81
N SER A 301 -10.09 9.44 -14.11
CA SER A 301 -9.16 10.42 -13.54
C SER A 301 -9.33 11.85 -14.06
N ASN A 302 -9.87 12.02 -15.28
CA ASN A 302 -10.09 13.34 -15.85
C ASN A 302 -11.49 13.91 -15.51
N PRO A 303 -11.58 15.00 -14.72
CA PRO A 303 -12.87 15.61 -14.35
C PRO A 303 -13.66 16.18 -15.54
N GLN A 304 -13.00 16.45 -16.67
CA GLN A 304 -13.67 16.93 -17.89
C GLN A 304 -14.57 15.85 -18.53
N ARG A 305 -14.28 14.56 -18.29
CA ARG A 305 -15.13 13.45 -18.73
C ARG A 305 -16.49 13.48 -18.00
N TRP A 306 -16.46 13.59 -16.68
CA TRP A 306 -17.67 13.68 -15.85
C TRP A 306 -18.55 14.87 -16.24
N LEU A 307 -17.92 16.00 -16.53
CA LEU A 307 -18.61 17.19 -17.03
C LEU A 307 -19.24 16.95 -18.40
N TYR A 308 -18.50 16.34 -19.33
CA TYR A 308 -19.02 16.02 -20.66
C TYR A 308 -20.25 15.12 -20.57
N ASP A 309 -20.20 14.07 -19.76
CA ASP A 309 -21.32 13.14 -19.57
C ASP A 309 -22.55 13.87 -18.98
N MET A 310 -22.34 14.75 -18.00
CA MET A 310 -23.39 15.59 -17.44
C MET A 310 -24.03 16.52 -18.48
N LEU A 311 -23.23 17.15 -19.35
CA LEU A 311 -23.72 18.03 -20.43
C LEU A 311 -24.39 17.26 -21.56
N GLN A 312 -23.95 16.03 -21.84
CA GLN A 312 -24.60 15.13 -22.78
C GLN A 312 -25.98 14.73 -22.26
N ASN A 313 -26.08 14.33 -20.99
CA ASN A 313 -27.36 14.03 -20.36
C ASN A 313 -28.29 15.25 -20.33
N ALA A 314 -27.78 16.43 -19.98
CA ALA A 314 -28.56 17.67 -20.02
C ALA A 314 -29.15 17.94 -21.42
N ARG A 315 -28.33 17.77 -22.46
CA ARG A 315 -28.76 17.94 -23.86
C ARG A 315 -29.83 16.93 -24.26
N LEU A 316 -29.64 15.65 -23.92
CA LEU A 316 -30.60 14.59 -24.24
C LEU A 316 -31.92 14.80 -23.50
N THR A 317 -31.90 15.13 -22.21
CA THR A 317 -33.13 15.44 -21.50
C THR A 317 -33.86 16.63 -22.11
N LEU A 318 -33.16 17.73 -22.45
CA LEU A 318 -33.81 18.89 -23.07
C LEU A 318 -34.41 18.54 -24.44
N PHE A 319 -33.83 17.59 -25.16
CA PHE A 319 -34.44 17.08 -26.38
C PHE A 319 -35.80 16.41 -26.05
N ASP A 320 -35.84 15.50 -25.08
CA ASP A 320 -37.05 14.76 -24.71
C ASP A 320 -38.13 15.64 -24.05
N THR A 321 -37.73 16.61 -23.23
CA THR A 321 -38.65 17.41 -22.40
C THR A 321 -39.01 18.76 -23.01
N GLN A 322 -38.24 19.25 -23.98
CA GLN A 322 -38.56 20.47 -24.70
C GLN A 322 -38.85 20.18 -26.14
N TYR A 323 -37.88 19.69 -26.90
CA TYR A 323 -38.00 19.61 -28.35
C TYR A 323 -39.14 18.68 -28.78
N ASP A 324 -39.21 17.48 -28.22
CA ASP A 324 -40.31 16.53 -28.44
C ASP A 324 -41.65 16.98 -27.85
N LYS A 325 -41.64 18.07 -27.07
CA LYS A 325 -42.80 18.72 -26.45
C LYS A 325 -43.08 20.11 -27.02
N THR A 326 -42.71 20.32 -28.28
CA THR A 326 -43.05 21.53 -29.04
C THR A 326 -43.82 21.19 -30.32
N ASP A 327 -44.62 22.15 -30.80
CA ASP A 327 -45.32 22.09 -32.08
C ASP A 327 -45.18 23.43 -32.83
N ILE A 328 -45.66 23.48 -34.07
CA ILE A 328 -45.66 24.67 -34.93
C ILE A 328 -47.07 25.21 -35.08
N ASP A 329 -47.32 26.37 -34.47
CA ASP A 329 -48.54 27.15 -34.67
C ASP A 329 -48.41 28.06 -35.90
N THR A 330 -49.35 27.96 -36.84
CA THR A 330 -49.32 28.72 -38.10
C THR A 330 -50.37 29.82 -38.07
N VAL A 331 -49.91 31.07 -37.97
CA VAL A 331 -50.78 32.25 -37.85
C VAL A 331 -50.74 33.04 -39.17
N SER A 332 -51.91 33.44 -39.67
CA SER A 332 -52.01 34.37 -40.80
C SER A 332 -52.13 35.83 -40.33
N SER A 333 -51.47 36.74 -41.03
CA SER A 333 -51.60 38.18 -40.83
C SER A 333 -51.96 38.88 -42.16
N GLY A 334 -52.85 39.87 -42.10
CA GLY A 334 -53.35 40.60 -43.28
C GLY A 334 -54.72 40.14 -43.79
N SER A 335 -55.18 40.71 -44.91
CA SER A 335 -56.45 40.35 -45.55
C SER A 335 -56.34 40.31 -47.08
N GLY A 336 -57.08 39.40 -47.71
CA GLY A 336 -57.13 39.27 -49.16
C GLY A 336 -55.81 38.78 -49.78
N ALA A 337 -55.38 39.39 -50.88
CA ALA A 337 -54.18 38.99 -51.63
C ALA A 337 -52.83 39.25 -50.90
N TYR A 338 -52.86 39.86 -49.71
CA TYR A 338 -51.68 40.23 -48.92
C TYR A 338 -51.52 39.41 -47.64
N THR A 339 -52.18 38.26 -47.53
CA THR A 339 -52.05 37.37 -46.37
C THR A 339 -50.63 36.81 -46.27
N SER A 340 -49.95 37.10 -45.15
CA SER A 340 -48.65 36.51 -44.79
C SER A 340 -48.85 35.41 -43.76
N TRP A 341 -48.05 34.34 -43.83
CA TRP A 341 -48.12 33.21 -42.91
C TRP A 341 -46.85 33.16 -42.07
N HIS A 342 -47.01 33.05 -40.76
CA HIS A 342 -45.91 32.93 -39.81
C HIS A 342 -46.06 31.63 -39.02
N ASN A 343 -44.96 30.88 -38.95
CA ASN A 343 -44.88 29.64 -38.18
C ASN A 343 -44.19 29.96 -36.86
N TYR A 344 -44.81 29.64 -35.73
CA TYR A 344 -44.29 29.89 -34.39
C TYR A 344 -44.12 28.57 -33.63
N VAL A 345 -43.03 28.44 -32.89
CA VAL A 345 -42.81 27.32 -31.97
C VAL A 345 -43.65 27.55 -30.71
N VAL A 346 -44.49 26.58 -30.39
CA VAL A 346 -45.34 26.59 -29.20
C VAL A 346 -45.08 25.36 -28.33
N SER A 347 -45.26 25.49 -27.01
CA SER A 347 -45.24 24.35 -26.08
C SER A 347 -46.45 23.43 -26.29
N THR A 348 -46.25 22.13 -26.10
CA THR A 348 -47.33 21.15 -25.98
C THR A 348 -47.49 20.69 -24.53
N ASP A 349 -48.45 19.79 -24.27
CA ASP A 349 -48.55 19.12 -22.98
C ASP A 349 -47.25 18.37 -22.66
N GLY A 350 -46.83 18.44 -21.40
CA GLY A 350 -45.59 17.83 -20.91
C GLY A 350 -44.29 18.61 -21.17
N PHE A 351 -44.33 19.81 -21.78
CA PHE A 351 -43.13 20.66 -21.93
C PHE A 351 -42.56 21.05 -20.57
N GLN A 352 -41.23 20.96 -20.42
CA GLN A 352 -40.53 21.34 -19.19
C GLN A 352 -39.47 22.39 -19.45
N ASN A 353 -39.49 23.49 -18.70
CA ASN A 353 -38.44 24.51 -18.74
C ASN A 353 -37.35 24.27 -17.69
N GLU A 354 -36.93 23.01 -17.51
CA GLU A 354 -35.92 22.60 -16.54
C GLU A 354 -35.00 21.53 -17.12
N ILE A 355 -33.74 21.52 -16.67
CA ILE A 355 -32.80 20.44 -16.95
C ILE A 355 -32.91 19.41 -15.84
N VAL A 356 -33.30 18.18 -16.20
CA VAL A 356 -33.40 17.04 -15.28
C VAL A 356 -32.38 15.99 -15.70
N ILE A 357 -31.50 15.57 -14.80
CA ILE A 357 -30.50 14.53 -15.09
C ILE A 357 -30.70 13.43 -14.06
N GLU A 358 -30.90 12.19 -14.53
CA GLU A 358 -31.13 11.02 -13.67
C GLU A 358 -32.25 11.25 -12.64
N GLY A 359 -33.33 11.94 -13.04
CA GLY A 359 -34.49 12.25 -12.18
C GLY A 359 -34.30 13.42 -11.21
N LYS A 360 -33.12 14.04 -11.15
CA LYS A 360 -32.85 15.23 -10.34
C LYS A 360 -32.96 16.51 -11.19
N SER A 361 -33.76 17.47 -10.75
CA SER A 361 -33.81 18.81 -11.39
C SER A 361 -32.59 19.64 -11.00
N TYR A 362 -31.97 20.26 -11.99
CA TYR A 362 -30.86 21.22 -11.85
C TYR A 362 -31.32 22.66 -12.09
N GLY A 363 -32.61 22.88 -12.35
CA GLY A 363 -33.21 24.19 -12.60
C GLY A 363 -33.28 24.56 -14.09
N LYS A 364 -33.53 25.84 -14.37
CA LYS A 364 -33.87 26.32 -15.72
C LYS A 364 -32.61 26.52 -16.58
N PRO A 365 -32.60 26.10 -17.85
CA PRO A 365 -31.45 26.26 -18.74
C PRO A 365 -31.06 27.73 -18.98
N SER A 366 -31.96 28.68 -18.70
CA SER A 366 -31.69 30.12 -18.80
C SER A 366 -30.98 30.74 -17.59
N GLU A 367 -30.68 29.96 -16.55
CA GLU A 367 -30.09 30.45 -15.29
C GLU A 367 -28.64 29.95 -15.14
N MET A 368 -27.70 30.84 -14.79
CA MET A 368 -26.29 30.44 -14.56
C MET A 368 -26.15 29.47 -13.37
N THR A 369 -27.05 29.55 -12.39
CA THR A 369 -27.12 28.62 -11.24
C THR A 369 -27.36 27.18 -11.66
N THR A 370 -28.08 26.94 -12.76
CA THR A 370 -28.30 25.60 -13.29
C THR A 370 -27.01 25.01 -13.87
N TRP A 371 -26.28 25.79 -14.66
CA TRP A 371 -24.99 25.37 -15.19
C TRP A 371 -23.94 25.17 -14.10
N LYS A 372 -23.98 26.02 -13.07
CA LYS A 372 -23.19 25.83 -11.86
C LYS A 372 -23.50 24.49 -11.19
N ALA A 373 -24.78 24.18 -10.95
CA ALA A 373 -25.18 22.95 -10.30
C ALA A 373 -24.78 21.69 -11.09
N ILE A 374 -24.82 21.75 -12.43
CA ILE A 374 -24.37 20.66 -13.31
C ILE A 374 -22.85 20.46 -13.18
N ALA A 375 -22.08 21.55 -13.20
CA ALA A 375 -20.62 21.47 -13.08
C ALA A 375 -20.16 21.06 -11.67
N ASP A 376 -20.81 21.57 -10.63
CA ASP A 376 -20.56 21.18 -9.23
C ASP A 376 -20.85 19.67 -9.05
N GLU A 377 -21.90 19.12 -9.69
CA GLU A 377 -22.16 17.68 -9.68
C GLU A 377 -21.07 16.87 -10.40
N ALA A 378 -20.57 17.36 -11.54
CA ALA A 378 -19.47 16.70 -12.23
C ALA A 378 -18.21 16.60 -11.35
N VAL A 379 -17.87 17.70 -10.66
CA VAL A 379 -16.79 17.71 -9.65
C VAL A 379 -17.08 16.71 -8.53
N ARG A 380 -18.31 16.71 -7.98
CA ARG A 380 -18.70 15.77 -6.91
C ARG A 380 -18.56 14.30 -7.33
N ARG A 381 -18.93 13.95 -8.57
CA ARG A 381 -18.78 12.57 -9.10
C ARG A 381 -17.30 12.19 -9.25
N TRP A 382 -16.48 13.11 -9.75
CA TRP A 382 -15.03 12.90 -9.81
C TRP A 382 -14.43 12.74 -8.40
N GLU A 383 -14.78 13.59 -7.43
CA GLU A 383 -14.33 13.47 -6.04
C GLU A 383 -14.76 12.15 -5.41
N GLN A 384 -15.97 11.68 -5.71
CA GLN A 384 -16.46 10.38 -5.27
C GLN A 384 -15.60 9.24 -5.85
N SER A 385 -15.21 9.31 -7.13
CA SER A 385 -14.30 8.31 -7.71
C SER A 385 -12.94 8.28 -7.01
N VAL A 386 -12.37 9.45 -6.68
CA VAL A 386 -11.13 9.53 -5.89
C VAL A 386 -11.31 8.90 -4.51
N GLN A 387 -12.48 9.10 -3.89
CA GLN A 387 -12.78 8.50 -2.61
C GLN A 387 -12.87 6.97 -2.69
N ASP A 388 -13.62 6.46 -3.66
CA ASP A 388 -13.92 5.04 -3.79
C ASP A 388 -12.67 4.23 -4.18
N TRP A 389 -11.90 4.72 -5.14
CA TRP A 389 -10.73 4.02 -5.66
C TRP A 389 -9.46 4.32 -4.86
N LEU A 390 -9.10 5.59 -4.74
CA LEU A 390 -7.78 5.98 -4.24
C LEU A 390 -7.73 6.11 -2.72
N SER A 391 -8.77 6.71 -2.12
CA SER A 391 -8.76 6.93 -0.66
C SER A 391 -8.94 5.63 0.12
N THR A 392 -9.66 4.65 -0.43
CA THR A 392 -9.73 3.29 0.10
C THR A 392 -8.34 2.64 0.11
N ALA A 393 -7.65 2.61 -1.02
CA ALA A 393 -6.30 2.06 -1.14
C ALA A 393 -5.29 2.78 -0.21
N GLY A 394 -5.40 4.12 -0.13
CA GLY A 394 -4.60 4.93 0.79
C GLY A 394 -4.79 4.55 2.26
N ALA A 395 -6.04 4.28 2.68
CA ALA A 395 -6.34 3.88 4.05
C ALA A 395 -5.72 2.53 4.40
N GLU A 396 -5.84 1.55 3.50
CA GLU A 396 -5.24 0.22 3.66
C GLU A 396 -3.72 0.29 3.74
N ALA A 397 -3.10 1.08 2.86
CA ALA A 397 -1.65 1.27 2.85
C ALA A 397 -1.15 1.87 4.17
N ILE A 398 -1.80 2.91 4.69
CA ILE A 398 -1.43 3.54 5.97
C ILE A 398 -1.48 2.52 7.12
N VAL A 399 -2.54 1.70 7.20
CA VAL A 399 -2.67 0.67 8.24
C VAL A 399 -1.59 -0.39 8.12
N ALA A 400 -1.34 -0.88 6.90
CA ALA A 400 -0.32 -1.89 6.64
C ALA A 400 1.09 -1.40 7.00
N ILE A 401 1.43 -0.16 6.62
CA ILE A 401 2.71 0.48 6.93
C ILE A 401 2.87 0.62 8.44
N HIS A 402 1.86 1.15 9.12
CA HIS A 402 1.89 1.30 10.58
C HIS A 402 2.08 -0.05 11.29
N ASN A 403 1.39 -1.10 10.83
CA ASN A 403 1.55 -2.45 11.39
C ASN A 403 2.95 -3.04 11.11
N ALA A 404 3.53 -2.76 9.95
CA ALA A 404 4.91 -3.16 9.63
C ALA A 404 5.92 -2.50 10.58
N PHE A 405 5.79 -1.18 10.81
CA PHE A 405 6.65 -0.48 11.77
C PHE A 405 6.47 -0.98 13.20
N LYS A 406 5.23 -1.20 13.67
CA LYS A 406 4.98 -1.81 14.99
C LYS A 406 5.55 -3.21 15.15
N THR A 407 5.56 -3.97 14.07
CA THR A 407 6.15 -5.32 14.06
C THR A 407 7.66 -5.20 14.12
N ALA A 408 8.24 -4.26 13.36
CA ALA A 408 9.67 -4.02 13.38
C ALA A 408 10.16 -3.51 14.74
N GLU A 409 9.43 -2.59 15.38
CA GLU A 409 9.73 -2.03 16.70
C GLU A 409 9.97 -3.12 17.77
N LYS A 410 9.17 -4.19 17.75
CA LYS A 410 9.32 -5.31 18.69
C LYS A 410 10.69 -6.00 18.61
N ALA A 411 11.31 -6.03 17.42
CA ALA A 411 12.65 -6.59 17.24
C ALA A 411 13.74 -5.72 17.89
N PHE A 412 13.44 -4.45 18.20
CA PHE A 412 14.35 -3.50 18.85
C PHE A 412 14.10 -3.33 20.35
N ASP A 413 12.94 -3.77 20.85
CA ASP A 413 12.58 -3.66 22.27
C ASP A 413 13.35 -4.63 23.18
N THR A 414 13.99 -5.66 22.60
CA THR A 414 14.79 -6.62 23.35
C THR A 414 16.08 -5.95 23.85
N SER A 415 16.08 -5.57 25.12
CA SER A 415 17.30 -5.11 25.80
C SER A 415 18.32 -6.23 25.86
N ILE A 416 19.53 -5.97 25.36
CA ILE A 416 20.64 -6.92 25.46
C ILE A 416 21.09 -6.98 26.92
N THR A 417 21.10 -8.19 27.49
CA THR A 417 21.56 -8.42 28.87
C THR A 417 22.80 -9.31 28.92
N ASP A 418 23.59 -9.15 29.98
CA ASP A 418 24.71 -10.03 30.28
C ASP A 418 24.18 -11.44 30.57
N LYS A 419 24.78 -12.46 29.95
CA LYS A 419 24.48 -13.87 30.25
C LYS A 419 25.02 -14.27 31.62
N ASP A 420 26.13 -13.66 32.03
CA ASP A 420 26.71 -13.71 33.36
C ASP A 420 26.78 -12.26 33.91
N ASP A 421 25.83 -11.91 34.77
CA ASP A 421 25.67 -10.58 35.38
C ASP A 421 26.37 -10.46 36.76
N ARG A 422 27.06 -11.50 37.22
CA ARG A 422 27.71 -11.53 38.55
C ARG A 422 28.67 -10.36 38.73
N PRO A 423 28.60 -9.60 39.83
CA PRO A 423 29.54 -8.50 40.05
C PRO A 423 30.96 -9.04 40.25
N LEU A 424 31.94 -8.25 39.82
CA LEU A 424 33.38 -8.53 40.01
C LEU A 424 33.75 -8.88 41.45
N SER A 425 33.05 -8.29 42.43
CA SER A 425 33.27 -8.57 43.86
C SER A 425 32.88 -9.99 44.25
N GLU A 426 31.83 -10.54 43.65
CA GLU A 426 31.38 -11.92 43.91
C GLU A 426 32.36 -12.91 43.28
N ILE A 427 32.74 -12.67 42.02
CA ILE A 427 33.77 -13.46 41.32
C ILE A 427 35.09 -13.48 42.10
N SER A 428 35.52 -12.31 42.60
CA SER A 428 36.73 -12.20 43.42
C SER A 428 36.63 -12.98 44.73
N ALA A 429 35.49 -12.90 45.42
CA ALA A 429 35.28 -13.59 46.68
C ALA A 429 35.25 -15.12 46.50
N GLU A 430 34.60 -15.63 45.45
CA GLU A 430 34.62 -17.07 45.12
C GLU A 430 36.03 -17.56 44.79
N ALA A 431 36.78 -16.83 43.96
CA ALA A 431 38.15 -17.19 43.60
C ALA A 431 39.10 -17.19 44.81
N GLU A 432 38.96 -16.22 45.72
CA GLU A 432 39.72 -16.18 46.98
C GLU A 432 39.36 -17.35 47.90
N ALA A 433 38.07 -17.67 48.05
CA ALA A 433 37.61 -18.78 48.87
C ALA A 433 38.09 -20.14 48.32
N GLU A 434 38.08 -20.34 47.00
CA GLU A 434 38.59 -21.55 46.38
C GLU A 434 40.12 -21.65 46.51
N ALA A 435 40.84 -20.53 46.40
CA ALA A 435 42.28 -20.47 46.64
C ALA A 435 42.63 -20.81 48.10
N GLU A 436 41.90 -20.28 49.08
CA GLU A 436 42.05 -20.64 50.50
C GLU A 436 41.77 -22.13 50.72
N LYS A 437 40.70 -22.67 50.11
CA LYS A 437 40.36 -24.09 50.20
C LYS A 437 41.47 -24.98 49.63
N LYS A 438 41.99 -24.67 48.43
CA LYS A 438 43.12 -25.41 47.83
C LYS A 438 44.38 -25.31 48.68
N LYS A 439 44.65 -24.15 49.28
CA LYS A 439 45.77 -23.97 50.21
C LYS A 439 45.59 -24.82 51.49
N ALA A 440 44.40 -24.85 52.07
CA ALA A 440 44.08 -25.67 53.23
C ALA A 440 44.17 -27.18 52.92
N GLU A 441 43.70 -27.62 51.74
CA GLU A 441 43.85 -29.00 51.27
C GLU A 441 45.32 -29.38 51.04
N ALA A 442 46.13 -28.48 50.47
CA ALA A 442 47.56 -28.68 50.28
C ALA A 442 48.32 -28.74 51.61
N GLU A 443 48.02 -27.86 52.57
CA GLU A 443 48.57 -27.89 53.92
C GLU A 443 48.16 -29.16 54.67
N ALA A 444 46.91 -29.60 54.54
CA ALA A 444 46.43 -30.85 55.12
C ALA A 444 47.12 -32.08 54.49
N ALA A 445 47.35 -32.07 53.18
CA ALA A 445 48.08 -33.13 52.48
C ALA A 445 49.56 -33.16 52.89
N ALA A 446 50.20 -31.99 53.01
CA ALA A 446 51.57 -31.87 53.50
C ALA A 446 51.72 -32.32 54.95
N ALA A 447 50.79 -31.94 55.83
CA ALA A 447 50.74 -32.37 57.22
C ALA A 447 50.53 -33.89 57.33
N LYS A 448 49.67 -34.48 56.49
CA LYS A 448 49.47 -35.93 56.42
C LYS A 448 50.72 -36.66 55.94
N ALA A 449 51.41 -36.12 54.94
CA ALA A 449 52.68 -36.67 54.44
C ALA A 449 53.80 -36.59 55.49
N GLN A 450 53.87 -35.48 56.23
CA GLN A 450 54.83 -35.31 57.33
C GLN A 450 54.54 -36.25 58.49
N ALA A 451 53.27 -36.41 58.88
CA ALA A 451 52.86 -37.36 59.90
C ALA A 451 53.13 -38.82 59.51
N GLU A 452 52.96 -39.21 58.24
CA GLU A 452 53.38 -40.53 57.77
C GLU A 452 54.90 -40.73 57.81
N LYS A 453 55.67 -39.69 57.51
CA LYS A 453 57.14 -39.74 57.58
C LYS A 453 57.63 -39.90 59.01
N GLU A 454 57.09 -39.13 59.97
CA GLU A 454 57.41 -39.26 61.40
C GLU A 454 56.99 -40.63 61.95
N LYS A 455 55.84 -41.16 61.53
CA LYS A 455 55.38 -42.50 61.91
C LYS A 455 56.28 -43.61 61.34
N ALA A 456 56.86 -43.40 60.15
CA ALA A 456 57.84 -44.32 59.57
C ALA A 456 59.18 -44.27 60.32
N GLU A 457 59.67 -43.09 60.70
CA GLU A 457 60.88 -42.92 61.50
C GLU A 457 60.72 -43.52 62.91
N ALA A 458 59.61 -43.25 63.60
CA ALA A 458 59.33 -43.84 64.92
C ALA A 458 59.21 -45.37 64.88
N LYS A 459 58.69 -45.94 63.79
CA LYS A 459 58.61 -47.40 63.61
C LYS A 459 59.99 -48.02 63.36
N ALA A 460 60.88 -47.32 62.66
CA ALA A 460 62.26 -47.74 62.46
C ALA A 460 63.08 -47.68 63.76
N GLU A 461 62.86 -46.66 64.61
CA GLU A 461 63.50 -46.52 65.92
C GLU A 461 63.03 -47.59 66.91
N ALA A 462 61.73 -47.89 66.95
CA ALA A 462 61.17 -48.96 67.77
C ALA A 462 61.62 -50.39 67.35
N GLU A 463 61.89 -50.62 66.06
CA GLU A 463 62.50 -51.89 65.63
C GLU A 463 63.97 -51.99 66.04
N LYS A 464 64.70 -50.87 66.10
CA LYS A 464 66.08 -50.82 66.58
C LYS A 464 66.17 -51.14 68.08
N GLU A 465 65.28 -50.57 68.91
CA GLU A 465 65.18 -50.90 70.33
C GLU A 465 64.76 -52.36 70.58
N LYS A 466 63.83 -52.90 69.78
CA LYS A 466 63.44 -54.32 69.88
C LYS A 466 64.58 -55.27 69.51
N ALA A 467 65.46 -54.88 68.59
CA ALA A 467 66.64 -55.66 68.23
C ALA A 467 67.69 -55.66 69.36
N GLU A 468 67.90 -54.53 70.03
CA GLU A 468 68.81 -54.42 71.19
C GLU A 468 68.27 -55.19 72.42
N ALA A 469 66.98 -55.06 72.74
CA ALA A 469 66.37 -55.79 73.86
C ALA A 469 66.33 -57.32 73.67
N LYS A 470 66.30 -57.80 72.41
CA LYS A 470 66.37 -59.23 72.10
C LYS A 470 67.80 -59.79 72.24
N ALA A 471 68.82 -58.97 71.99
CA ALA A 471 70.22 -59.35 72.16
C ALA A 471 70.62 -59.43 73.64
N GLU A 472 70.05 -58.60 74.52
CA GLU A 472 70.32 -58.63 75.95
C GLU A 472 69.67 -59.84 76.66
N ARG A 473 68.45 -60.21 76.24
CA ARG A 473 67.72 -61.38 76.78
C ARG A 473 68.32 -62.74 76.39
N GLU A 474 69.11 -62.82 75.32
CA GLU A 474 69.84 -64.05 74.97
C GLU A 474 71.14 -64.22 75.78
N LYS A 475 71.70 -63.16 76.37
CA LYS A 475 72.86 -63.26 77.27
C LYS A 475 72.48 -63.80 78.66
N GLU A 476 71.39 -63.34 79.27
CA GLU A 476 70.98 -63.79 80.62
C GLU A 476 70.49 -65.25 80.65
N LYS A 477 69.90 -65.75 79.55
CA LYS A 477 69.39 -67.13 79.48
C LYS A 477 70.49 -68.19 79.32
N ALA A 478 71.72 -67.78 79.01
CA ALA A 478 72.88 -68.66 78.85
C ALA A 478 73.66 -68.89 80.17
N GLU A 479 73.50 -68.02 81.18
CA GLU A 479 74.32 -68.05 82.40
C GLU A 479 73.65 -68.78 83.59
N ALA A 480 72.32 -68.89 83.62
CA ALA A 480 71.58 -69.46 84.75
C ALA A 480 71.37 -71.00 84.72
N LYS A 481 72.00 -71.74 83.80
CA LYS A 481 71.75 -73.20 83.62
C LYS A 481 72.94 -74.10 83.99
N ALA A 482 74.00 -73.57 84.60
CA ALA A 482 75.21 -74.34 84.90
C ALA A 482 75.55 -74.51 86.40
N GLU A 483 74.84 -73.87 87.33
CA GLU A 483 75.31 -73.77 88.71
C GLU A 483 74.23 -73.97 89.79
N GLN A 484 73.48 -75.08 89.74
CA GLN A 484 72.74 -75.53 90.94
C GLN A 484 72.26 -76.98 90.88
N GLU A 485 73.12 -77.88 90.42
CA GLU A 485 72.90 -79.33 90.50
C GLU A 485 74.07 -80.05 91.21
N ALA A 486 74.46 -79.52 92.38
CA ALA A 486 75.44 -80.18 93.26
C ALA A 486 75.36 -79.67 94.72
N ALA A 487 74.20 -79.73 95.38
CA ALA A 487 74.12 -79.62 96.86
C ALA A 487 72.74 -80.09 97.36
N LYS A 488 72.44 -81.37 97.17
CA LYS A 488 71.46 -82.09 98.01
C LYS A 488 72.21 -82.72 99.19
N GLU A 489 71.53 -82.82 100.31
CA GLU A 489 71.86 -83.71 101.45
C GLU A 489 73.08 -83.34 102.30
N GLU A 490 72.94 -82.33 103.16
CA GLU A 490 73.51 -82.46 104.51
C GLU A 490 72.62 -81.75 105.55
N ALA A 491 72.40 -82.44 106.68
CA ALA A 491 71.87 -81.90 107.93
C ALA A 491 70.35 -81.63 108.06
N ALA A 492 69.55 -82.66 107.74
CA ALA A 492 68.37 -82.95 108.55
C ALA A 492 68.79 -83.68 109.85
N LYS A 493 69.09 -82.95 110.92
CA LYS A 493 68.94 -83.35 112.36
C LYS A 493 69.73 -82.41 113.28
N GLU A 494 69.13 -81.29 113.65
CA GLU A 494 69.26 -80.79 115.02
C GLU A 494 67.90 -80.23 115.44
N LYS A 495 67.05 -81.19 115.77
CA LYS A 495 65.75 -80.99 116.41
C LYS A 495 66.00 -81.20 117.90
N ALA A 496 65.49 -80.28 118.72
CA ALA A 496 65.28 -80.41 120.18
C ALA A 496 66.46 -80.01 121.10
N GLU A 497 66.53 -78.72 121.46
CA GLU A 497 66.43 -78.22 122.86
C GLU A 497 66.73 -76.70 122.90
N ALA A 498 65.74 -75.87 122.55
CA ALA A 498 65.61 -74.50 123.07
C ALA A 498 64.22 -73.92 122.76
N LYS A 499 63.19 -74.78 122.82
CA LYS A 499 61.82 -74.34 123.06
C LYS A 499 61.70 -74.07 124.56
N ALA A 500 62.03 -72.87 125.03
CA ALA A 500 61.67 -72.43 126.38
C ALA A 500 61.74 -70.90 126.65
N GLU A 501 62.47 -70.09 125.88
CA GLU A 501 62.68 -68.69 126.31
C GLU A 501 62.72 -67.68 125.16
N ALA A 502 61.65 -67.65 124.38
CA ALA A 502 61.26 -66.47 123.60
C ALA A 502 59.77 -66.48 123.18
N ASP A 503 58.98 -67.45 123.68
CA ASP A 503 57.51 -67.49 123.59
C ASP A 503 56.83 -66.47 124.54
N ARG A 504 57.50 -65.35 124.87
CA ARG A 504 56.93 -64.30 125.72
C ARG A 504 57.05 -62.86 125.22
N GLU A 505 57.63 -62.60 124.05
CA GLU A 505 57.77 -61.23 123.55
C GLU A 505 57.34 -60.98 122.09
N LYS A 506 56.86 -61.99 121.37
CA LYS A 506 56.40 -61.81 119.97
C LYS A 506 54.89 -62.06 119.77
N ALA A 507 54.11 -61.87 120.83
CA ALA A 507 52.65 -61.74 120.75
C ALA A 507 52.21 -60.26 120.69
N GLU A 508 53.15 -59.30 120.73
CA GLU A 508 52.84 -57.86 120.78
C GLU A 508 53.17 -57.13 119.46
N ALA A 509 53.75 -57.80 118.46
CA ALA A 509 54.11 -57.20 117.16
C ALA A 509 53.20 -57.61 115.97
N GLU A 510 52.29 -58.57 116.15
CA GLU A 510 51.37 -59.02 115.07
C GLU A 510 50.01 -58.28 115.08
N ALA A 511 49.77 -57.39 116.06
CA ALA A 511 48.57 -56.54 116.12
C ALA A 511 48.73 -55.18 115.41
N GLU A 512 49.96 -54.73 115.13
CA GLU A 512 50.21 -53.38 114.59
C GLU A 512 50.39 -53.36 113.05
N GLN A 513 50.71 -54.49 112.41
CA GLN A 513 50.80 -54.59 110.94
C GLN A 513 49.48 -54.94 110.22
N ALA A 514 48.42 -55.30 110.95
CA ALA A 514 47.10 -55.56 110.36
C ALA A 514 46.27 -54.28 110.15
N ALA A 515 46.55 -53.18 110.86
CA ALA A 515 45.80 -51.92 110.74
C ALA A 515 46.27 -51.03 109.57
N ALA A 516 47.54 -51.12 109.16
CA ALA A 516 48.10 -50.26 108.10
C ALA A 516 47.81 -50.75 106.66
N LYS A 517 47.28 -51.97 106.48
CA LYS A 517 47.01 -52.55 105.15
C LYS A 517 45.56 -52.37 104.67
N GLU A 518 44.64 -52.00 105.56
CA GLU A 518 43.22 -51.80 105.23
C GLU A 518 42.91 -50.34 104.83
N GLU A 519 43.70 -49.37 105.28
CA GLU A 519 43.52 -47.95 104.94
C GLU A 519 44.02 -47.60 103.52
N ALA A 520 45.08 -48.26 103.04
CA ALA A 520 45.66 -48.03 101.71
C ALA A 520 44.88 -48.70 100.55
N GLU A 521 44.05 -49.71 100.81
CA GLU A 521 43.20 -50.34 99.77
C GLU A 521 41.91 -49.55 99.51
N LYS A 522 41.43 -48.76 100.49
CA LYS A 522 40.21 -47.95 100.36
C LYS A 522 40.42 -46.70 99.49
N GLU A 523 41.56 -46.02 99.62
CA GLU A 523 41.89 -44.83 98.82
C GLU A 523 42.14 -45.15 97.33
N LYS A 524 42.69 -46.32 97.01
CA LYS A 524 42.94 -46.73 95.61
C LYS A 524 41.69 -47.20 94.87
N ALA A 525 40.65 -47.60 95.58
CA ALA A 525 39.38 -48.04 95.01
C ALA A 525 38.45 -46.85 94.68
N GLU A 526 38.46 -45.78 95.49
CA GLU A 526 37.65 -44.57 95.23
C GLU A 526 38.16 -43.77 94.02
N ALA A 527 39.48 -43.59 93.87
CA ALA A 527 40.05 -42.86 92.74
C ALA A 527 39.85 -43.54 91.37
N LYS A 528 39.72 -44.87 91.35
CA LYS A 528 39.49 -45.65 90.11
C LYS A 528 38.02 -45.67 89.69
N ALA A 529 37.10 -45.57 90.66
CA ALA A 529 35.66 -45.52 90.40
C ALA A 529 35.20 -44.14 89.89
N GLU A 530 35.84 -43.05 90.34
CA GLU A 530 35.52 -41.69 89.88
C GLU A 530 35.99 -41.43 88.44
N GLN A 531 37.18 -41.94 88.08
CA GLN A 531 37.74 -41.81 86.73
C GLN A 531 37.02 -42.67 85.67
N GLU A 532 36.42 -43.81 86.04
CA GLU A 532 35.56 -44.59 85.13
C GLU A 532 34.19 -43.96 84.92
N LYS A 533 33.66 -43.22 85.91
CA LYS A 533 32.36 -42.56 85.83
C LYS A 533 32.40 -41.32 84.90
N GLU A 534 33.44 -40.49 85.01
CA GLU A 534 33.66 -39.36 84.09
C GLU A 534 33.91 -39.82 82.63
N LYS A 535 34.64 -40.92 82.45
CA LYS A 535 34.93 -41.47 81.12
C LYS A 535 33.71 -42.11 80.46
N ALA A 536 32.76 -42.62 81.26
CA ALA A 536 31.47 -43.13 80.80
C ALA A 536 30.51 -41.99 80.42
N GLU A 537 30.40 -40.94 81.23
CA GLU A 537 29.58 -39.75 80.92
C GLU A 537 30.07 -39.02 79.66
N ALA A 538 31.39 -38.85 79.49
CA ALA A 538 31.96 -38.22 78.29
C ALA A 538 31.70 -39.05 77.01
N LYS A 539 31.68 -40.39 77.11
CA LYS A 539 31.38 -41.28 75.98
C LYS A 539 29.89 -41.27 75.62
N GLN A 540 29.02 -41.14 76.62
CA GLN A 540 27.57 -41.07 76.43
C GLN A 540 27.15 -39.72 75.81
N ALA A 541 27.75 -38.60 76.26
CA ALA A 541 27.52 -37.28 75.67
C ALA A 541 28.02 -37.16 74.22
N ALA A 542 29.19 -37.75 73.90
CA ALA A 542 29.71 -37.79 72.53
C ALA A 542 28.85 -38.67 71.59
N ALA A 543 28.31 -39.78 72.11
CA ALA A 543 27.40 -40.65 71.34
C ALA A 543 26.04 -39.99 71.08
N GLU A 544 25.49 -39.24 72.03
CA GLU A 544 24.24 -38.47 71.84
C GLU A 544 24.41 -37.31 70.84
N GLN A 545 25.56 -36.60 70.85
CA GLN A 545 25.84 -35.58 69.84
C GLN A 545 26.02 -36.17 68.44
N GLN A 546 26.72 -37.30 68.29
CA GLN A 546 26.83 -37.98 67.00
C GLN A 546 25.47 -38.49 66.50
N ALA A 547 24.64 -39.06 67.38
CA ALA A 547 23.30 -39.51 67.02
C ALA A 547 22.38 -38.35 66.60
N PHE A 548 22.49 -37.19 67.25
CA PHE A 548 21.72 -35.99 66.90
C PHE A 548 22.14 -35.41 65.53
N VAL A 549 23.44 -35.34 65.22
CA VAL A 549 23.94 -34.85 63.92
C VAL A 549 23.58 -35.80 62.77
N VAL A 550 23.65 -37.11 62.98
CA VAL A 550 23.22 -38.11 61.98
C VAL A 550 21.71 -38.03 61.74
N ALA A 551 20.90 -37.89 62.79
CA ALA A 551 19.44 -37.72 62.66
C ALA A 551 19.07 -36.40 61.95
N GLN A 552 19.81 -35.31 62.19
CA GLN A 552 19.59 -34.03 61.52
C GLN A 552 19.96 -34.10 60.03
N ASN A 553 21.07 -34.77 59.68
CA ASN A 553 21.49 -34.99 58.30
C ASN A 553 20.55 -35.93 57.52
N GLN A 554 20.02 -36.98 58.17
CA GLN A 554 19.01 -37.85 57.54
C GLN A 554 17.71 -37.11 57.28
N LYS A 555 17.24 -36.28 58.23
CA LYS A 555 16.05 -35.47 58.02
C LYS A 555 16.21 -34.44 56.89
N ALA A 556 17.39 -33.82 56.79
CA ALA A 556 17.71 -32.89 55.69
C ALA A 556 17.81 -33.60 54.33
N GLN A 557 18.37 -34.81 54.27
CA GLN A 557 18.40 -35.61 53.04
C GLN A 557 17.00 -36.09 52.62
N ASP A 558 16.15 -36.49 53.56
CA ASP A 558 14.78 -36.92 53.28
C ASP A 558 13.89 -35.76 52.82
N GLU A 559 14.05 -34.56 53.41
CA GLU A 559 13.37 -33.34 52.96
C GLU A 559 13.84 -32.91 51.57
N ALA A 560 15.16 -32.90 51.30
CA ALA A 560 15.71 -32.57 49.98
C ALA A 560 15.30 -33.58 48.90
N LYS A 561 15.16 -34.87 49.25
CA LYS A 561 14.66 -35.90 48.33
C LYS A 561 13.18 -35.71 48.02
N LYS A 562 12.35 -35.40 49.03
CA LYS A 562 10.92 -35.08 48.83
C LYS A 562 10.72 -33.81 48.00
N GLU A 563 11.57 -32.81 48.16
CA GLU A 563 11.52 -31.57 47.39
C GLU A 563 11.93 -31.80 45.93
N ARG A 564 12.96 -32.62 45.68
CA ARG A 564 13.32 -33.06 44.32
C ARG A 564 12.23 -33.91 43.67
N GLU A 565 11.58 -34.82 44.40
CA GLU A 565 10.46 -35.61 43.88
C GLU A 565 9.24 -34.72 43.54
N ARG A 566 8.96 -33.69 44.34
CA ARG A 566 7.91 -32.70 44.04
C ARG A 566 8.26 -31.82 42.84
N ALA A 567 9.50 -31.36 42.74
CA ALA A 567 9.97 -30.58 41.60
C ALA A 567 9.98 -31.39 40.30
N ALA A 568 10.35 -32.68 40.36
CA ALA A 568 10.28 -33.60 39.23
C ALA A 568 8.83 -33.86 38.79
N ALA A 569 7.91 -34.07 39.74
CA ALA A 569 6.49 -34.25 39.45
C ALA A 569 5.84 -32.98 38.87
N GLN A 570 6.22 -31.80 39.36
CA GLN A 570 5.78 -30.51 38.82
C GLN A 570 6.29 -30.32 37.39
N ALA A 571 7.57 -30.57 37.13
CA ALA A 571 8.15 -30.46 35.79
C ALA A 571 7.58 -31.48 34.78
N GLU A 572 7.16 -32.66 35.25
CA GLU A 572 6.47 -33.66 34.42
C GLU A 572 5.02 -33.22 34.11
N ALA A 573 4.32 -32.62 35.07
CA ALA A 573 2.99 -32.04 34.86
C ALA A 573 3.04 -30.85 33.88
N ASP A 574 4.00 -29.94 34.04
CA ASP A 574 4.18 -28.79 33.15
C ASP A 574 4.56 -29.23 31.71
N ARG A 575 5.35 -30.31 31.58
CA ARG A 575 5.64 -30.92 30.26
C ARG A 575 4.41 -31.58 29.63
N ALA A 576 3.55 -32.19 30.41
CA ALA A 576 2.31 -32.80 29.92
C ALA A 576 1.31 -31.74 29.46
N GLU A 577 1.18 -30.64 30.21
CA GLU A 577 0.34 -29.49 29.86
C GLU A 577 0.85 -28.78 28.60
N ALA A 578 2.15 -28.50 28.50
CA ALA A 578 2.75 -27.90 27.31
C ALA A 578 2.59 -28.77 26.05
N LYS A 579 2.63 -30.10 26.21
CA LYS A 579 2.40 -31.04 25.09
C LYS A 579 0.93 -31.06 24.66
N ALA A 580 0.00 -30.95 25.61
CA ALA A 580 -1.43 -30.87 25.32
C ALA A 580 -1.80 -29.53 24.64
N GLU A 581 -1.23 -28.40 25.08
CA GLU A 581 -1.40 -27.11 24.41
C GLU A 581 -0.80 -27.12 22.99
N GLN A 582 0.36 -27.76 22.81
CA GLN A 582 0.97 -27.89 21.48
C GLN A 582 0.14 -28.77 20.53
N GLU A 583 -0.50 -29.82 21.02
CA GLU A 583 -1.42 -30.64 20.21
C GLU A 583 -2.72 -29.90 19.89
N ALA A 584 -3.30 -29.17 20.84
CA ALA A 584 -4.47 -28.33 20.61
C ALA A 584 -4.20 -27.20 19.59
N ALA A 585 -3.05 -26.52 19.69
CA ALA A 585 -2.64 -25.49 18.74
C ALA A 585 -2.39 -26.04 17.34
N LYS A 586 -1.87 -27.28 17.21
CA LYS A 586 -1.72 -27.96 15.91
C LYS A 586 -3.06 -28.34 15.30
N GLU A 587 -4.03 -28.75 16.12
CA GLU A 587 -5.38 -29.10 15.66
C GLU A 587 -6.17 -27.86 15.22
N GLU A 588 -6.03 -26.75 15.96
CA GLU A 588 -6.62 -25.45 15.61
C GLU A 588 -6.00 -24.88 14.32
N ALA A 589 -4.67 -24.89 14.18
CA ALA A 589 -3.99 -24.47 12.96
C ALA A 589 -4.31 -25.37 11.75
N ALA A 590 -4.55 -26.66 11.96
CA ALA A 590 -4.99 -27.57 10.90
C ALA A 590 -6.42 -27.28 10.46
N LYS A 591 -7.30 -26.90 11.39
CA LYS A 591 -8.69 -26.52 11.11
C LYS A 591 -8.76 -25.17 10.37
N GLU A 592 -8.00 -24.18 10.81
CA GLU A 592 -7.91 -22.86 10.18
C GLU A 592 -7.34 -22.97 8.75
N LYS A 593 -6.32 -23.83 8.54
CA LYS A 593 -5.79 -24.13 7.21
C LYS A 593 -6.78 -24.86 6.30
N ALA A 594 -7.67 -25.68 6.86
CA ALA A 594 -8.73 -26.35 6.11
C ALA A 594 -9.87 -25.38 5.74
N GLU A 595 -10.25 -24.48 6.64
CA GLU A 595 -11.24 -23.43 6.38
C GLU A 595 -10.72 -22.42 5.35
N ALA A 596 -9.48 -21.93 5.48
CA ALA A 596 -8.86 -21.04 4.50
C ALA A 596 -8.74 -21.69 3.10
N LYS A 597 -8.49 -23.00 3.03
CA LYS A 597 -8.46 -23.73 1.76
C LYS A 597 -9.85 -23.88 1.15
N ALA A 598 -10.87 -24.12 1.97
CA ALA A 598 -12.26 -24.20 1.51
C ALA A 598 -12.78 -22.84 1.02
N GLU A 599 -12.40 -21.75 1.68
CA GLU A 599 -12.71 -20.38 1.27
C GLU A 599 -12.01 -20.01 -0.04
N GLN A 600 -10.71 -20.33 -0.17
CA GLN A 600 -9.96 -20.12 -1.41
C GLN A 600 -10.53 -20.94 -2.60
N ASP A 601 -10.98 -22.17 -2.35
CA ASP A 601 -11.61 -22.99 -3.39
C ASP A 601 -13.01 -22.49 -3.76
N ALA A 602 -13.74 -21.87 -2.82
CA ALA A 602 -15.03 -21.21 -3.07
C ALA A 602 -14.85 -19.92 -3.90
N GLU A 603 -13.90 -19.05 -3.55
CA GLU A 603 -13.57 -17.84 -4.31
C GLU A 603 -13.12 -18.18 -5.74
N LYS A 604 -12.30 -19.22 -5.93
CA LYS A 604 -11.92 -19.69 -7.27
C LYS A 604 -13.11 -20.19 -8.08
N ALA A 605 -14.08 -20.82 -7.44
CA ALA A 605 -15.30 -21.28 -8.12
C ALA A 605 -16.23 -20.13 -8.49
N GLU A 606 -16.31 -19.10 -7.64
CA GLU A 606 -17.08 -17.88 -7.89
C GLU A 606 -16.44 -17.03 -9.00
N ALA A 607 -15.14 -16.77 -8.93
CA ALA A 607 -14.40 -16.05 -9.97
C ALA A 607 -14.49 -16.76 -11.34
N LYS A 608 -14.50 -18.10 -11.37
CA LYS A 608 -14.70 -18.85 -12.60
C LYS A 608 -16.12 -18.69 -13.16
N ARG A 609 -17.15 -18.64 -12.30
CA ARG A 609 -18.54 -18.39 -12.72
C ARG A 609 -18.73 -16.97 -13.23
N GLU A 610 -18.14 -15.98 -12.57
CA GLU A 610 -18.15 -14.59 -13.03
C GLU A 610 -17.43 -14.44 -14.37
N GLN A 611 -16.27 -15.10 -14.54
CA GLN A 611 -15.55 -15.09 -15.81
C GLN A 611 -16.35 -15.77 -16.95
N GLU A 612 -17.04 -16.87 -16.67
CA GLU A 612 -17.92 -17.53 -17.64
C GLU A 612 -19.17 -16.68 -17.97
N ALA A 613 -19.75 -16.00 -16.98
CA ALA A 613 -20.87 -15.08 -17.16
C ALA A 613 -20.48 -13.84 -17.98
N ALA A 614 -19.34 -13.22 -17.66
CA ALA A 614 -18.80 -12.07 -18.41
C ALA A 614 -18.45 -12.45 -19.85
N LYS A 615 -17.95 -13.67 -20.08
CA LYS A 615 -17.68 -14.17 -21.44
C LYS A 615 -18.97 -14.40 -22.24
N ALA A 616 -20.02 -14.91 -21.60
CA ALA A 616 -21.33 -15.08 -22.23
C ALA A 616 -22.01 -13.73 -22.54
N GLU A 617 -21.89 -12.75 -21.65
CA GLU A 617 -22.39 -11.40 -21.85
C GLU A 617 -21.64 -10.68 -22.99
N ALA A 618 -20.31 -10.80 -23.03
CA ALA A 618 -19.49 -10.25 -24.12
C ALA A 618 -19.76 -10.92 -25.48
N GLU A 619 -20.07 -12.23 -25.51
CA GLU A 619 -20.51 -12.89 -26.75
C GLU A 619 -21.89 -12.41 -27.20
N LYS A 620 -22.82 -12.17 -26.26
CA LYS A 620 -24.14 -11.63 -26.54
C LYS A 620 -24.06 -10.20 -27.08
N GLU A 621 -23.25 -9.35 -26.46
CA GLU A 621 -23.04 -7.95 -26.88
C GLU A 621 -22.37 -7.89 -28.26
N LYS A 622 -21.40 -8.77 -28.55
CA LYS A 622 -20.85 -8.91 -29.91
C LYS A 622 -21.87 -9.36 -30.95
N ALA A 623 -22.81 -10.23 -30.57
CA ALA A 623 -23.88 -10.67 -31.47
C ALA A 623 -24.90 -9.56 -31.74
N GLU A 624 -25.26 -8.79 -30.70
CA GLU A 624 -26.16 -7.63 -30.81
C GLU A 624 -25.52 -6.50 -31.63
N ALA A 625 -24.25 -6.15 -31.37
CA ALA A 625 -23.51 -5.15 -32.15
C ALA A 625 -23.35 -5.55 -33.62
N LYS A 626 -23.17 -6.85 -33.91
CA LYS A 626 -23.11 -7.34 -35.29
C LYS A 626 -24.47 -7.27 -35.99
N ALA A 627 -25.55 -7.58 -35.27
CA ALA A 627 -26.91 -7.45 -35.80
C ALA A 627 -27.29 -5.98 -36.06
N GLU A 628 -26.89 -5.06 -35.19
CA GLU A 628 -27.07 -3.63 -35.35
C GLU A 628 -26.27 -3.09 -36.54
N GLN A 629 -25.00 -3.49 -36.68
CA GLN A 629 -24.17 -3.12 -37.83
C GLN A 629 -24.73 -3.65 -39.16
N ASP A 630 -25.29 -4.86 -39.17
CA ASP A 630 -25.91 -5.43 -40.37
C ASP A 630 -27.25 -4.74 -40.70
N ALA A 631 -28.01 -4.29 -39.69
CA ALA A 631 -29.22 -3.49 -39.86
C ALA A 631 -28.90 -2.09 -40.41
N GLU A 632 -27.89 -1.42 -39.87
CA GLU A 632 -27.44 -0.09 -40.30
C GLU A 632 -26.90 -0.12 -41.74
N LYS A 633 -26.17 -1.17 -42.13
CA LYS A 633 -25.76 -1.40 -43.52
C LYS A 633 -26.95 -1.63 -44.46
N ALA A 634 -27.99 -2.31 -44.01
CA ALA A 634 -29.18 -2.55 -44.81
C ALA A 634 -30.00 -1.26 -44.98
N GLU A 635 -30.07 -0.42 -43.95
CA GLU A 635 -30.72 0.89 -43.99
C GLU A 635 -29.97 1.88 -44.89
N ALA A 636 -28.65 2.01 -44.72
CA ALA A 636 -27.80 2.83 -45.57
C ALA A 636 -27.89 2.44 -47.06
N LYS A 637 -28.00 1.13 -47.35
CA LYS A 637 -28.20 0.65 -48.73
C LYS A 637 -29.57 1.06 -49.29
N ARG A 638 -30.64 1.01 -48.47
CA ARG A 638 -31.98 1.45 -48.87
C ARG A 638 -32.04 2.96 -49.09
N GLU A 639 -31.40 3.75 -48.24
CA GLU A 639 -31.29 5.20 -48.44
C GLU A 639 -30.50 5.54 -49.70
N GLN A 640 -29.40 4.83 -49.98
CA GLN A 640 -28.63 5.03 -51.21
C GLN A 640 -29.43 4.66 -52.47
N GLU A 641 -30.22 3.58 -52.43
CA GLU A 641 -31.11 3.20 -53.52
C GLU A 641 -32.25 4.21 -53.71
N ALA A 642 -32.83 4.73 -52.62
CA ALA A 642 -33.86 5.76 -52.66
C ALA A 642 -33.33 7.09 -53.22
N ALA A 643 -32.16 7.55 -52.76
CA ALA A 643 -31.50 8.76 -53.27
C ALA A 643 -31.14 8.64 -54.76
N LYS A 644 -30.73 7.44 -55.21
CA LYS A 644 -30.44 7.20 -56.63
C LYS A 644 -31.70 7.23 -57.49
N ALA A 645 -32.82 6.70 -56.98
CA ALA A 645 -34.12 6.75 -57.67
C ALA A 645 -34.67 8.19 -57.74
N GLU A 646 -34.50 8.98 -56.69
CA GLU A 646 -34.89 10.39 -56.66
C GLU A 646 -34.05 11.23 -57.63
N ALA A 647 -32.73 11.01 -57.67
CA ALA A 647 -31.84 11.66 -58.63
C ALA A 647 -32.14 11.28 -60.08
N GLU A 648 -32.53 10.03 -60.37
CA GLU A 648 -32.99 9.65 -61.72
C GLU A 648 -34.31 10.33 -62.09
N LYS A 649 -35.22 10.50 -61.13
CA LYS A 649 -36.49 11.19 -61.34
C LYS A 649 -36.29 12.68 -61.62
N GLU A 650 -35.45 13.37 -60.84
CA GLU A 650 -35.10 14.78 -61.11
C GLU A 650 -34.42 14.95 -62.47
N LYS A 651 -33.53 14.01 -62.84
CA LYS A 651 -32.86 14.05 -64.15
C LYS A 651 -33.85 13.83 -65.31
N ALA A 652 -34.89 13.02 -65.11
CA ALA A 652 -35.96 12.82 -66.08
C ALA A 652 -36.87 14.06 -66.19
N GLU A 653 -37.23 14.69 -65.06
CA GLU A 653 -38.03 15.92 -65.03
C GLU A 653 -37.26 17.09 -65.69
N ALA A 654 -35.99 17.28 -65.36
CA ALA A 654 -35.14 18.31 -65.98
C ALA A 654 -34.99 18.11 -67.49
N LYS A 655 -34.89 16.86 -67.97
CA LYS A 655 -34.85 16.55 -69.39
C LYS A 655 -36.18 16.86 -70.09
N ALA A 656 -37.30 16.54 -69.44
CA ALA A 656 -38.63 16.86 -69.98
C ALA A 656 -38.87 18.38 -70.06
N GLU A 657 -38.42 19.14 -69.04
CA GLU A 657 -38.50 20.60 -69.04
C GLU A 657 -37.63 21.22 -70.14
N GLN A 658 -36.41 20.69 -70.36
CA GLN A 658 -35.53 21.13 -71.43
C GLN A 658 -36.12 20.84 -72.82
N GLU A 659 -36.76 19.67 -73.02
CA GLU A 659 -37.43 19.32 -74.27
C GLU A 659 -38.66 20.21 -74.52
N ALA A 660 -39.42 20.56 -73.48
CA ALA A 660 -40.54 21.50 -73.56
C ALA A 660 -40.07 22.91 -73.94
N ALA A 661 -39.00 23.41 -73.32
CA ALA A 661 -38.42 24.72 -73.64
C ALA A 661 -37.88 24.78 -75.08
N GLN A 662 -37.27 23.71 -75.58
CA GLN A 662 -36.83 23.63 -76.98
C GLN A 662 -38.00 23.59 -77.98
N ALA A 663 -39.11 22.94 -77.62
CA ALA A 663 -40.31 22.92 -78.44
C ALA A 663 -40.97 24.31 -78.54
N ASP A 664 -41.04 25.05 -77.43
CA ASP A 664 -41.60 26.40 -77.43
C ASP A 664 -40.69 27.39 -78.18
N ALA A 665 -39.36 27.31 -78.01
CA ALA A 665 -38.42 28.13 -78.79
C ALA A 665 -38.53 27.87 -80.30
N LYS A 666 -38.77 26.62 -80.72
CA LYS A 666 -39.01 26.30 -82.14
C LYS A 666 -40.34 26.86 -82.65
N ARG A 667 -41.39 26.87 -81.83
CA ARG A 667 -42.69 27.47 -82.19
C ARG A 667 -42.57 28.98 -82.34
N GLU A 668 -41.82 29.63 -81.45
CA GLU A 668 -41.58 31.08 -81.51
C GLU A 668 -40.77 31.47 -82.75
N GLN A 669 -39.71 30.71 -83.08
CA GLN A 669 -38.98 30.91 -84.34
C GLN A 669 -39.85 30.68 -85.58
N ALA A 670 -40.73 29.68 -85.57
CA ALA A 670 -41.64 29.43 -86.68
C ALA A 670 -42.67 30.56 -86.84
N ALA A 671 -43.20 31.10 -85.75
CA ALA A 671 -44.10 32.23 -85.75
C ALA A 671 -43.42 33.50 -86.27
N ALA A 672 -42.21 33.82 -85.79
CA ALA A 672 -41.43 34.97 -86.24
C ALA A 672 -41.07 34.87 -87.73
N LYS A 673 -40.76 33.67 -88.23
CA LYS A 673 -40.50 33.46 -89.66
C LYS A 673 -41.76 33.65 -90.51
N ALA A 674 -42.91 33.17 -90.04
CA ALA A 674 -44.19 33.36 -90.73
C ALA A 674 -44.60 34.85 -90.80
N GLU A 675 -44.34 35.61 -89.72
CA GLU A 675 -44.58 37.05 -89.69
C GLU A 675 -43.67 37.81 -90.66
N ALA A 676 -42.37 37.47 -90.68
CA ALA A 676 -41.42 38.07 -91.62
C ALA A 676 -41.74 37.74 -93.09
N ASP A 677 -42.21 36.52 -93.38
CA ASP A 677 -42.62 36.13 -94.73
C ASP A 677 -43.90 36.89 -95.15
N ALA A 678 -44.86 37.09 -94.23
CA ALA A 678 -46.07 37.89 -94.47
C ALA A 678 -45.77 39.37 -94.72
N GLU A 679 -44.84 39.97 -93.96
CA GLU A 679 -44.42 41.37 -94.15
C GLU A 679 -43.72 41.57 -95.50
N LYS A 680 -42.93 40.59 -95.93
CA LYS A 680 -42.25 40.60 -97.23
C LYS A 680 -43.22 40.46 -98.40
N GLU A 681 -44.30 39.71 -98.21
CA GLU A 681 -45.37 39.57 -99.21
C GLU A 681 -46.20 40.86 -99.32
N ALA A 682 -46.55 41.49 -98.19
CA ALA A 682 -47.20 42.79 -98.15
C ALA A 682 -46.36 43.89 -98.85
N ALA A 683 -45.05 43.93 -98.57
CA ALA A 683 -44.15 44.90 -99.21
C ALA A 683 -44.03 44.69 -100.73
N ARG A 684 -44.06 43.43 -101.22
CA ARG A 684 -44.10 43.15 -102.67
C ARG A 684 -45.39 43.62 -103.31
N GLN A 685 -46.51 43.47 -102.61
CA GLN A 685 -47.82 43.88 -103.08
C GLN A 685 -47.91 45.42 -103.19
N GLU A 686 -47.41 46.13 -102.18
CA GLU A 686 -47.31 47.59 -102.21
C GLU A 686 -46.39 48.09 -103.34
N GLN A 687 -45.27 47.39 -103.58
CA GLN A 687 -44.36 47.73 -104.67
C GLN A 687 -44.99 47.49 -106.06
N ALA A 688 -45.79 46.44 -106.21
CA ALA A 688 -46.54 46.17 -107.44
C ALA A 688 -47.63 47.24 -107.68
N ASP A 689 -48.35 47.65 -106.64
CA ASP A 689 -49.35 48.71 -106.72
C ASP A 689 -48.71 50.08 -107.06
N ALA A 690 -47.54 50.37 -106.49
CA ALA A 690 -46.78 51.59 -106.82
C ALA A 690 -46.29 51.59 -108.27
N GLN A 691 -45.84 50.45 -108.80
CA GLN A 691 -45.44 50.33 -110.21
C GLN A 691 -46.63 50.51 -111.15
N SER A 692 -47.78 49.93 -110.83
CA SER A 692 -49.02 50.09 -111.60
C SER A 692 -49.48 51.56 -111.65
N ARG A 693 -49.41 52.29 -110.51
CA ARG A 693 -49.72 53.73 -110.47
C ARG A 693 -48.74 54.55 -111.31
N ALA A 694 -47.44 54.27 -111.20
CA ALA A 694 -46.41 54.97 -111.98
C ALA A 694 -46.52 54.70 -113.50
N GLU A 695 -46.96 53.51 -113.90
CA GLU A 695 -47.23 53.19 -115.30
C GLU A 695 -48.47 53.94 -115.81
N THR A 696 -49.52 54.02 -115.00
CA THR A 696 -50.74 54.78 -115.30
C THR A 696 -50.43 56.28 -115.48
N GLU A 697 -49.65 56.88 -114.57
CA GLU A 697 -49.22 58.28 -114.68
C GLU A 697 -48.35 58.53 -115.91
N ARG A 698 -47.46 57.59 -116.28
CA ARG A 698 -46.67 57.69 -117.51
C ARG A 698 -47.54 57.63 -118.76
N GLU A 699 -48.61 56.82 -118.74
CA GLU A 699 -49.53 56.71 -119.86
C GLU A 699 -50.40 57.96 -120.02
N GLU A 700 -50.84 58.57 -118.91
CA GLU A 700 -51.49 59.89 -118.90
C GLU A 700 -50.56 61.00 -119.41
N ALA A 701 -49.34 61.09 -118.91
CA ALA A 701 -48.36 62.07 -119.39
C ALA A 701 -48.06 61.90 -120.88
N ARG A 702 -48.05 60.65 -121.38
CA ARG A 702 -47.86 60.35 -122.81
C ARG A 702 -49.09 60.77 -123.64
N ARG A 703 -50.30 60.65 -123.10
CA ARG A 703 -51.54 61.16 -123.70
C ARG A 703 -51.55 62.69 -123.77
N GLU A 704 -51.17 63.36 -122.68
CA GLU A 704 -51.07 64.83 -122.63
C GLU A 704 -50.02 65.35 -123.62
N ALA A 705 -48.84 64.74 -123.67
CA ALA A 705 -47.81 65.10 -124.64
C ALA A 705 -48.27 64.89 -126.10
N LEU A 706 -49.13 63.90 -126.37
CA LEU A 706 -49.72 63.69 -127.69
C LEU A 706 -50.77 64.75 -128.02
N GLN A 707 -51.58 65.16 -127.04
CA GLN A 707 -52.53 66.26 -127.18
C GLN A 707 -51.82 67.60 -127.41
N GLU A 708 -50.78 67.92 -126.64
CA GLU A 708 -49.95 69.11 -126.87
C GLU A 708 -49.31 69.10 -128.26
N LYS A 709 -48.84 67.94 -128.73
CA LYS A 709 -48.25 67.84 -130.07
C LYS A 709 -49.30 67.98 -131.18
N GLN A 710 -50.54 67.57 -130.95
CA GLN A 710 -51.66 67.82 -131.86
C GLN A 710 -52.09 69.29 -131.83
N GLN A 711 -52.12 69.91 -130.65
CA GLN A 711 -52.43 71.33 -130.46
C GLN A 711 -51.37 72.23 -131.12
N ALA A 712 -50.08 71.95 -130.90
CA ALA A 712 -48.98 72.65 -131.56
C ALA A 712 -49.00 72.46 -133.09
N ARG A 713 -49.53 71.35 -133.59
CA ARG A 713 -49.70 71.10 -135.04
C ARG A 713 -50.89 71.88 -135.62
N LEU A 714 -51.96 72.06 -134.85
CA LEU A 714 -53.09 72.94 -135.18
C LEU A 714 -52.65 74.41 -135.17
N ASP A 715 -51.89 74.83 -134.15
CA ASP A 715 -51.36 76.20 -134.05
C ASP A 715 -50.36 76.51 -135.18
N ALA A 716 -49.52 75.54 -135.55
CA ALA A 716 -48.62 75.66 -136.71
C ALA A 716 -49.34 75.63 -138.07
N GLN A 717 -50.55 75.07 -138.15
CA GLN A 717 -51.39 75.16 -139.35
C GLN A 717 -52.12 76.51 -139.43
N ASN A 718 -52.54 77.06 -138.30
CA ASN A 718 -53.16 78.39 -138.24
C ASN A 718 -52.14 79.51 -138.52
N ALA A 719 -50.89 79.37 -138.07
CA ALA A 719 -49.81 80.33 -138.35
C ALA A 719 -49.28 80.31 -139.81
N LYS A 720 -49.80 79.42 -140.67
CA LYS A 720 -49.49 79.37 -142.11
C LYS A 720 -50.64 79.88 -142.98
N ALA A 721 -51.73 80.35 -142.37
CA ALA A 721 -52.91 80.90 -143.04
C ALA A 721 -53.05 82.43 -142.90
N ASP A 722 -52.09 83.08 -142.23
CA ASP A 722 -51.75 84.51 -142.33
C ASP A 722 -50.39 84.64 -143.05
#